data_AF-A0A3D4NFF0-F1
#
_entry.id   AF-A0A3D4NFF0-F1
#
_cell.length_a   1.000
_cell.length_b   1.000
_cell.length_c   1.000
_cell.angle_alpha   90.00
_cell.angle_beta   90.00
_cell.angle_gamma   90.00
#
_symmetry.space_group_name_H-M   'P 1'
#
loop_
_entity.id
_entity.type
_entity.pdbx_description
1 polymer ?
#
loop_
_entity_poly.entity_id
_entity_poly.type
_entity_poly.pdbx_seq_one_letter_code
_entity_poly.pdbx_strand_id
1 'polypeptide(L)'
;MRTSSRLRIQVLLIRILLSVVAIAAIVKPVVAQNSNSIEVSTPETSTYPDLSLRFRVMDGTGNFNKNLDLTSVKIIENGQLIVPDKLDLLEPGMRLIVAINEGPTLANRYAQVARIDKVKNALIDWAKTKTITSMDDFSLVANAGIITSNSNDPADWLDVLDNYQPDMKKAKQGLTSLSAAVDLASTTQTGSQKTAAIFYVTPLPTKDEAAGLADIISRAKLGNVRLFVLLAGPQSYATDPLAQPLIQAADETSGQFVVFTGQEDLPDLGLYFDSLTYIYKAVYRTTINDSGNFSVAVRITQGQSVIESEPKGFKLDVTSPNAIFVSPPAEVERTWTVTDKPKDSVLTPDVVPLEIMIEFPDGLKRDLVYSRLFVDNMMVDENTSAPFGTFEWDISKIDQTGTHVISASIEDIAGFIVQTVELSVDVNVQPKPKSWFEKTLSVFTAPTIALFVVIAAAGVLLVLLALRALRNNRATKKVKTHRLEDPLTQPVMIENEILHPNIAAEKNQWPHIPGLGLAPARLVLLSASKGQTNFPAEIPLGEGNVTFGSDAKKARVVFATPMISPLHARISRLDQDQFKLFDEGSGSGTWLNYAPVSQYGARLEHGDQVQFGAIIYRFEIYQSNPRKLKVEPFKEEE
;
A
#
# COMPACT_ATOMS: atom_id res chain seq x y z
N MET A 1 -3.93 -48.87 -92.43
CA MET A 1 -4.73 -48.41 -91.26
C MET A 1 -3.97 -48.51 -89.91
N ARG A 2 -2.62 -48.44 -89.85
CA ARG A 2 -1.84 -48.55 -88.59
C ARG A 2 -0.94 -47.35 -88.25
N THR A 3 -0.84 -46.35 -89.13
CA THR A 3 0.05 -45.18 -88.98
C THR A 3 -0.59 -44.01 -88.24
N SER A 4 -1.90 -43.79 -88.43
CA SER A 4 -2.63 -42.66 -87.83
C SER A 4 -2.83 -42.73 -86.31
N SER A 5 -2.80 -43.92 -85.72
CA SER A 5 -2.92 -44.10 -84.27
C SER A 5 -1.65 -43.68 -83.53
N ARG A 6 -0.46 -44.07 -84.02
CA ARG A 6 0.83 -43.72 -83.39
C ARG A 6 1.04 -42.21 -83.33
N LEU A 7 0.73 -41.49 -84.42
CA LEU A 7 0.85 -40.03 -84.45
C LEU A 7 -0.11 -39.35 -83.46
N ARG A 8 -1.35 -39.83 -83.33
CA ARG A 8 -2.31 -39.34 -82.33
C ARG A 8 -1.83 -39.59 -80.88
N ILE A 9 -1.23 -40.75 -80.62
CA ILE A 9 -0.68 -41.09 -79.29
C ILE A 9 0.53 -40.19 -78.95
N GLN A 10 1.44 -39.94 -79.91
CA GLN A 10 2.56 -39.01 -79.69
C GLN A 10 2.09 -37.57 -79.43
N VAL A 11 1.12 -37.07 -80.19
CA VAL A 11 0.53 -35.73 -79.95
C VAL A 11 -0.19 -35.66 -78.61
N LEU A 12 -0.86 -36.75 -78.17
CA LEU A 12 -1.48 -36.82 -76.84
C LEU A 12 -0.43 -36.79 -75.71
N LEU A 13 0.65 -37.57 -75.84
CA LEU A 13 1.74 -37.60 -74.85
C LEU A 13 2.48 -36.26 -74.77
N ILE A 14 2.76 -35.61 -75.91
CA ILE A 14 3.37 -34.27 -75.96
C ILE A 14 2.45 -33.24 -75.29
N ARG A 15 1.12 -33.31 -75.51
CA ARG A 15 0.16 -32.43 -74.84
C ARG A 15 0.12 -32.67 -73.33
N ILE A 16 0.09 -33.93 -72.88
CA ILE A 16 0.14 -34.27 -71.45
C ILE A 16 1.44 -33.75 -70.81
N LEU A 17 2.59 -33.93 -71.47
CA LEU A 17 3.88 -33.42 -70.98
C LEU A 17 3.88 -31.89 -70.87
N LEU A 18 3.36 -31.18 -71.88
CA LEU A 18 3.18 -29.73 -71.84
C LEU A 18 2.20 -29.28 -70.74
N SER A 19 1.11 -30.03 -70.49
CA SER A 19 0.20 -29.77 -69.38
C SER A 19 0.88 -29.94 -68.02
N VAL A 20 1.67 -31.00 -67.83
CA VAL A 20 2.41 -31.24 -66.57
C VAL A 20 3.46 -30.16 -66.34
N VAL A 21 4.21 -29.75 -67.37
CA VAL A 21 5.18 -28.65 -67.27
C VAL A 21 4.49 -27.30 -67.00
N ALA A 22 3.35 -27.03 -67.63
CA ALA A 22 2.57 -25.81 -67.38
C ALA A 22 1.98 -25.76 -65.96
N ILE A 23 1.56 -26.90 -65.40
CA ILE A 23 1.09 -27.00 -64.01
C ILE A 23 2.25 -26.81 -63.03
N ALA A 24 3.41 -27.43 -63.29
CA ALA A 24 4.62 -27.26 -62.47
C ALA A 24 5.09 -25.80 -62.43
N ALA A 25 4.96 -25.06 -63.54
CA ALA A 25 5.32 -23.64 -63.63
C ALA A 25 4.40 -22.69 -62.84
N ILE A 26 3.28 -23.16 -62.29
CA ILE A 26 2.34 -22.36 -61.50
C ILE A 26 2.61 -22.49 -59.98
N VAL A 27 3.46 -23.45 -59.57
CA VAL A 27 3.90 -23.58 -58.17
C VAL A 27 4.90 -22.48 -57.83
N LYS A 28 4.40 -21.27 -57.57
CA LYS A 28 5.15 -20.25 -56.83
C LYS A 28 5.55 -20.84 -55.46
N PRO A 29 6.76 -20.57 -54.94
CA PRO A 29 7.05 -20.88 -53.55
C PRO A 29 6.05 -20.12 -52.67
N VAL A 30 5.43 -20.82 -51.73
CA VAL A 30 4.64 -20.20 -50.67
C VAL A 30 5.65 -19.59 -49.68
N VAL A 31 6.10 -18.38 -50.01
CA VAL A 31 6.64 -17.47 -49.00
C VAL A 31 5.53 -17.28 -47.97
N ALA A 32 5.80 -17.53 -46.70
CA ALA A 32 4.84 -17.28 -45.64
C ALA A 32 4.41 -15.81 -45.72
N GLN A 33 3.12 -15.58 -45.94
CA GLN A 33 2.58 -14.22 -45.88
C GLN A 33 2.51 -13.84 -44.41
N ASN A 34 3.54 -13.13 -43.93
CA ASN A 34 3.50 -12.47 -42.64
C ASN A 34 2.21 -11.65 -42.57
N SER A 35 1.34 -11.97 -41.63
CA SER A 35 0.15 -11.18 -41.34
C SER A 35 0.51 -10.09 -40.33
N ASN A 36 -0.20 -8.95 -40.40
CA ASN A 36 -0.13 -7.96 -39.33
C ASN A 36 -0.43 -8.65 -37.99
N SER A 37 0.41 -8.44 -36.98
CA SER A 37 0.35 -9.15 -35.70
C SER A 37 0.67 -8.23 -34.52
N ILE A 38 0.10 -8.55 -33.36
CA ILE A 38 0.23 -7.75 -32.13
C ILE A 38 0.73 -8.65 -31.00
N GLU A 39 1.94 -8.38 -30.51
CA GLU A 39 2.53 -9.04 -29.33
C GLU A 39 2.19 -8.21 -28.08
N VAL A 40 1.57 -8.81 -27.06
CA VAL A 40 1.11 -8.11 -25.84
C VAL A 40 1.78 -8.67 -24.59
N SER A 41 2.35 -7.79 -23.77
CA SER A 41 2.91 -8.13 -22.46
C SER A 41 1.80 -8.36 -21.43
N THR A 42 2.14 -9.01 -20.32
CA THR A 42 1.31 -8.90 -19.12
C THR A 42 1.20 -7.42 -18.71
N PRO A 43 0.04 -6.92 -18.25
CA PRO A 43 -0.08 -5.62 -17.61
C PRO A 43 0.88 -5.44 -16.44
N GLU A 44 1.28 -4.20 -16.21
CA GLU A 44 1.93 -3.74 -14.99
C GLU A 44 0.86 -3.07 -14.11
N THR A 45 0.62 -3.66 -12.93
CA THR A 45 -0.50 -3.36 -12.01
C THR A 45 -0.11 -2.51 -10.80
N SER A 46 1.17 -2.13 -10.68
CA SER A 46 1.73 -1.35 -9.58
C SER A 46 1.13 0.05 -9.41
N THR A 47 0.46 0.58 -10.45
CA THR A 47 -0.19 1.89 -10.50
C THR A 47 -1.72 1.80 -10.53
N TYR A 48 -2.31 0.69 -10.07
CA TYR A 48 -3.76 0.50 -10.02
C TYR A 48 -4.49 1.71 -9.36
N PRO A 49 -5.59 2.23 -9.95
CA PRO A 49 -6.35 1.68 -11.08
C PRO A 49 -5.88 2.13 -12.48
N ASP A 50 -4.76 2.84 -12.62
CA ASP A 50 -4.18 3.20 -13.92
C ASP A 50 -3.20 2.12 -14.39
N LEU A 51 -3.70 1.13 -15.11
CA LEU A 51 -2.93 -0.02 -15.59
C LEU A 51 -2.03 0.34 -16.77
N SER A 52 -0.84 -0.24 -16.80
CA SER A 52 0.17 -0.02 -17.84
C SER A 52 0.35 -1.27 -18.71
N LEU A 53 -0.04 -1.19 -19.98
CA LEU A 53 0.07 -2.29 -20.95
C LEU A 53 1.17 -2.01 -21.98
N ARG A 54 2.06 -2.98 -22.24
CA ARG A 54 3.06 -2.85 -23.31
C ARG A 54 2.76 -3.79 -24.47
N PHE A 55 2.96 -3.33 -25.71
CA PHE A 55 2.71 -4.14 -26.90
C PHE A 55 3.59 -3.73 -28.10
N ARG A 56 3.81 -4.68 -29.02
CA ARG A 56 4.44 -4.44 -30.33
C ARG A 56 3.46 -4.74 -31.45
N VAL A 57 3.62 -4.05 -32.58
CA VAL A 57 2.74 -4.17 -33.74
C VAL A 57 3.60 -4.34 -34.97
N MET A 58 3.62 -5.55 -35.52
CA MET A 58 4.34 -5.84 -36.76
C MET A 58 3.37 -5.80 -37.93
N ASP A 59 3.79 -5.19 -39.03
CA ASP A 59 3.07 -5.26 -40.30
C ASP A 59 3.38 -6.56 -41.07
N GLY A 60 2.67 -6.78 -42.18
CA GLY A 60 2.89 -7.94 -43.06
C GLY A 60 4.20 -7.95 -43.85
N THR A 61 5.13 -7.04 -43.56
CA THR A 61 6.54 -7.10 -44.00
C THR A 61 7.50 -7.44 -42.85
N GLY A 62 7.01 -7.52 -41.61
CA GLY A 62 7.79 -7.75 -40.39
C GLY A 62 8.29 -6.48 -39.71
N ASN A 63 7.92 -5.29 -40.22
CA ASN A 63 8.37 -4.02 -39.67
C ASN A 63 7.49 -3.56 -38.50
N PHE A 64 8.10 -2.91 -37.51
CA PHE A 64 7.37 -2.32 -36.39
C PHE A 64 6.62 -1.05 -36.85
N ASN A 65 5.31 -1.00 -36.63
CA ASN A 65 4.49 0.14 -37.02
C ASN A 65 4.63 1.30 -36.01
N LYS A 66 5.52 2.25 -36.30
CA LYS A 66 5.78 3.46 -35.49
C LYS A 66 4.69 4.55 -35.57
N ASN A 67 3.62 4.33 -36.35
CA ASN A 67 2.63 5.36 -36.70
C ASN A 67 1.23 5.03 -36.14
N LEU A 68 1.14 4.69 -34.84
CA LEU A 68 -0.15 4.57 -34.14
C LEU A 68 -0.53 5.88 -33.45
N ASP A 69 -1.83 6.17 -33.46
CA ASP A 69 -2.43 7.23 -32.65
C ASP A 69 -3.39 6.66 -31.58
N LEU A 70 -3.74 7.49 -30.59
CA LEU A 70 -4.59 7.12 -29.45
C LEU A 70 -6.00 6.66 -29.85
N THR A 71 -6.50 7.06 -31.02
CA THR A 71 -7.83 6.68 -31.53
C THR A 71 -7.80 5.36 -32.32
N SER A 72 -6.65 5.04 -32.91
CA SER A 72 -6.41 3.79 -33.64
C SER A 72 -6.31 2.57 -32.70
N VAL A 73 -5.91 2.77 -31.44
CA VAL A 73 -5.69 1.73 -30.42
C VAL A 73 -6.87 1.65 -29.47
N LYS A 74 -7.32 0.43 -29.16
CA LYS A 74 -8.26 0.12 -28.07
C LYS A 74 -7.77 -1.09 -27.29
N ILE A 75 -7.98 -1.07 -25.98
CA ILE A 75 -7.70 -2.19 -25.10
C ILE A 75 -9.00 -2.96 -24.90
N ILE A 76 -8.91 -4.29 -24.97
CA ILE A 76 -10.01 -5.20 -24.66
C ILE A 76 -9.72 -5.80 -23.29
N GLU A 77 -10.41 -5.35 -22.25
CA GLU A 77 -10.28 -5.88 -20.89
C GLU A 77 -11.54 -6.69 -20.54
N ASN A 78 -11.37 -7.99 -20.32
CA ASN A 78 -12.48 -8.94 -20.07
C ASN A 78 -13.62 -8.85 -21.11
N GLY A 79 -13.32 -8.43 -22.35
CA GLY A 79 -14.27 -8.21 -23.44
C GLY A 79 -14.83 -6.77 -23.56
N GLN A 80 -14.59 -5.89 -22.59
CA GLN A 80 -14.95 -4.47 -22.65
C GLN A 80 -13.91 -3.68 -23.47
N LEU A 81 -14.35 -2.71 -24.27
CA LEU A 81 -13.48 -1.86 -25.07
C LEU A 81 -13.16 -0.55 -24.35
N ILE A 82 -11.92 -0.43 -23.87
CA ILE A 82 -11.38 0.76 -23.23
C ILE A 82 -10.53 1.53 -24.26
N VAL A 83 -10.66 2.86 -24.30
CA VAL A 83 -9.73 3.73 -25.02
C VAL A 83 -8.63 4.11 -24.03
N PRO A 84 -7.33 3.92 -24.36
CA PRO A 84 -6.27 4.29 -23.44
C PRO A 84 -6.19 5.81 -23.23
N ASP A 85 -5.93 6.23 -22.01
CA ASP A 85 -5.74 7.63 -21.62
C ASP A 85 -4.42 8.20 -22.18
N LYS A 86 -3.41 7.33 -22.35
CA LYS A 86 -2.10 7.69 -22.92
C LYS A 86 -1.54 6.56 -23.77
N LEU A 87 -0.82 6.91 -24.84
CA LEU A 87 -0.04 6.00 -25.68
C LEU A 87 1.35 6.62 -25.93
N ASP A 88 2.38 6.02 -25.34
CA ASP A 88 3.78 6.38 -25.56
C ASP A 88 4.44 5.37 -26.51
N LEU A 89 5.23 5.85 -27.48
CA LEU A 89 6.20 5.03 -28.20
C LEU A 89 7.53 5.07 -27.44
N LEU A 90 8.02 3.89 -27.02
CA LEU A 90 9.28 3.74 -26.29
C LEU A 90 10.33 3.05 -27.18
N GLU A 91 11.58 3.47 -27.01
CA GLU A 91 12.76 2.91 -27.67
C GLU A 91 13.76 2.40 -26.60
N PRO A 92 13.42 1.33 -25.85
CA PRO A 92 14.28 0.79 -24.79
C PRO A 92 15.58 0.15 -25.30
N GLY A 93 15.69 -0.10 -26.61
CA GLY A 93 16.76 -0.89 -27.21
C GLY A 93 16.45 -2.39 -27.27
N MET A 94 17.26 -3.13 -28.01
CA MET A 94 17.27 -4.60 -28.00
C MET A 94 18.45 -5.16 -27.21
N ARG A 95 18.52 -6.48 -27.04
CA ARG A 95 19.74 -7.21 -26.70
C ARG A 95 20.01 -8.24 -27.77
N LEU A 96 21.00 -7.99 -28.63
CA LEU A 96 21.43 -8.90 -29.69
C LEU A 96 22.61 -9.74 -29.19
N ILE A 97 22.44 -11.07 -29.20
CA ILE A 97 23.53 -12.02 -29.01
C ILE A 97 23.80 -12.72 -30.33
N VAL A 98 24.96 -12.49 -30.93
CA VAL A 98 25.44 -13.29 -32.06
C VAL A 98 26.08 -14.56 -31.51
N ALA A 99 25.50 -15.71 -31.86
CA ALA A 99 25.93 -17.02 -31.41
C ALA A 99 26.47 -17.82 -32.59
N ILE A 100 27.77 -18.13 -32.58
CA ILE A 100 28.46 -18.76 -33.72
C ILE A 100 28.88 -20.18 -33.34
N ASN A 101 28.18 -21.15 -33.92
CA ASN A 101 28.56 -22.56 -33.85
C ASN A 101 29.66 -22.84 -34.88
N GLU A 102 30.90 -22.68 -34.44
CA GLU A 102 32.10 -22.75 -35.27
C GLU A 102 32.31 -24.16 -35.87
N GLY A 103 32.57 -24.23 -37.19
CA GLY A 103 32.85 -25.51 -37.85
C GLY A 103 33.18 -25.40 -39.35
N PRO A 104 33.65 -26.50 -39.97
CA PRO A 104 34.26 -26.44 -41.30
C PRO A 104 33.34 -25.99 -42.43
N THR A 105 32.02 -26.13 -42.30
CA THR A 105 31.07 -25.67 -43.34
C THR A 105 30.98 -24.15 -43.45
N LEU A 106 31.39 -23.41 -42.41
CA LEU A 106 31.51 -21.94 -42.40
C LEU A 106 32.81 -21.45 -43.08
N ALA A 107 33.84 -22.29 -43.13
CA ALA A 107 35.10 -22.04 -43.85
C ALA A 107 34.97 -22.19 -45.38
N ASN A 108 33.86 -22.76 -45.87
CA ASN A 108 33.58 -22.90 -47.30
C ASN A 108 33.50 -21.53 -47.98
N ARG A 109 34.06 -21.42 -49.19
CA ARG A 109 34.16 -20.17 -49.94
C ARG A 109 33.24 -20.15 -51.16
N TYR A 110 32.59 -19.01 -51.38
CA TYR A 110 31.92 -18.66 -52.63
C TYR A 110 32.49 -17.34 -53.14
N ALA A 111 32.73 -17.20 -54.45
CA ALA A 111 33.42 -16.04 -55.03
C ALA A 111 34.73 -15.66 -54.28
N GLN A 112 35.47 -16.67 -53.81
CA GLN A 112 36.68 -16.56 -52.95
C GLN A 112 36.48 -16.01 -51.53
N VAL A 113 35.29 -15.59 -51.11
CA VAL A 113 34.98 -15.12 -49.74
C VAL A 113 34.40 -16.28 -48.92
N ALA A 114 34.78 -16.46 -47.64
CA ALA A 114 34.18 -17.51 -46.81
C ALA A 114 32.76 -17.13 -46.35
N ARG A 115 31.93 -18.13 -46.04
CA ARG A 115 30.58 -17.89 -45.51
C ARG A 115 30.60 -17.09 -44.22
N ILE A 116 31.52 -17.39 -43.31
CA ILE A 116 31.69 -16.59 -42.08
C ILE A 116 32.10 -15.15 -42.41
N ASP A 117 33.00 -14.93 -43.36
CA ASP A 117 33.43 -13.59 -43.78
C ASP A 117 32.22 -12.77 -44.30
N LYS A 118 31.34 -13.38 -45.12
CA LYS A 118 30.09 -12.74 -45.57
C LYS A 118 29.16 -12.39 -44.40
N VAL A 119 29.00 -13.29 -43.42
CA VAL A 119 28.12 -13.07 -42.25
C VAL A 119 28.67 -11.99 -41.32
N LYS A 120 29.99 -11.97 -41.08
CA LYS A 120 30.67 -10.88 -40.38
C LYS A 120 30.40 -9.54 -41.05
N ASN A 121 30.61 -9.45 -42.37
CA ASN A 121 30.44 -8.21 -43.10
C ASN A 121 28.99 -7.67 -43.01
N ALA A 122 27.98 -8.53 -43.11
CA ALA A 122 26.58 -8.10 -42.95
C ALA A 122 26.27 -7.60 -41.53
N LEU A 123 26.80 -8.26 -40.49
CA LEU A 123 26.67 -7.80 -39.10
C LEU A 123 27.39 -6.45 -38.87
N ILE A 124 28.57 -6.28 -39.45
CA ILE A 124 29.38 -5.07 -39.41
C ILE A 124 28.67 -3.92 -40.15
N ASP A 125 28.12 -4.16 -41.33
CA ASP A 125 27.46 -3.13 -42.14
C ASP A 125 26.08 -2.74 -41.57
N TRP A 126 25.36 -3.66 -40.92
CA TRP A 126 24.20 -3.32 -40.08
C TRP A 126 24.60 -2.56 -38.82
N ALA A 127 25.66 -2.96 -38.10
CA ALA A 127 26.10 -2.26 -36.89
C ALA A 127 26.51 -0.80 -37.19
N LYS A 128 27.07 -0.51 -38.37
CA LYS A 128 27.36 0.86 -38.85
C LYS A 128 26.12 1.75 -39.07
N THR A 129 24.90 1.21 -39.12
CA THR A 129 23.68 2.03 -39.20
C THR A 129 23.24 2.53 -37.82
N LYS A 130 23.77 1.95 -36.74
CA LYS A 130 23.44 2.32 -35.35
C LYS A 130 24.11 3.63 -34.96
N THR A 131 23.40 4.43 -34.17
CA THR A 131 23.95 5.64 -33.57
C THR A 131 24.73 5.30 -32.30
N ILE A 132 25.73 6.12 -31.97
CA ILE A 132 26.49 6.04 -30.71
C ILE A 132 25.61 6.28 -29.45
N THR A 133 24.35 6.69 -29.65
CA THR A 133 23.33 6.86 -28.60
C THR A 133 22.29 5.74 -28.61
N SER A 134 22.55 4.61 -29.28
CA SER A 134 21.64 3.46 -29.24
C SER A 134 21.53 2.92 -27.82
N MET A 135 20.34 2.41 -27.46
CA MET A 135 20.14 1.65 -26.24
C MET A 135 20.29 0.13 -26.47
N ASP A 136 20.79 -0.31 -27.63
CA ASP A 136 21.02 -1.73 -27.93
C ASP A 136 22.20 -2.30 -27.09
N ASP A 137 22.04 -3.52 -26.55
CA ASP A 137 23.13 -4.31 -25.97
C ASP A 137 23.62 -5.35 -27.00
N PHE A 138 24.94 -5.41 -27.24
CA PHE A 138 25.55 -6.36 -28.17
C PHE A 138 26.41 -7.42 -27.45
N SER A 139 26.36 -8.66 -27.90
CA SER A 139 27.14 -9.77 -27.35
C SER A 139 27.59 -10.76 -28.43
N LEU A 140 28.79 -11.32 -28.30
CA LEU A 140 29.33 -12.36 -29.17
C LEU A 140 29.67 -13.62 -28.37
N VAL A 141 29.17 -14.77 -28.84
CA VAL A 141 29.39 -16.08 -28.22
C VAL A 141 29.85 -17.08 -29.29
N ALA A 142 30.93 -17.79 -29.02
CA ALA A 142 31.51 -18.82 -29.88
C ALA A 142 31.52 -20.19 -29.16
N ASN A 143 31.99 -21.26 -29.81
CA ASN A 143 32.01 -22.59 -29.18
C ASN A 143 33.01 -22.70 -28.02
N ALA A 144 33.98 -21.78 -27.93
CA ALA A 144 34.87 -21.62 -26.78
C ALA A 144 34.24 -20.88 -25.58
N GLY A 145 33.10 -20.19 -25.76
CA GLY A 145 32.42 -19.40 -24.72
C GLY A 145 32.05 -17.99 -25.17
N ILE A 146 31.72 -17.13 -24.20
CA ILE A 146 31.41 -15.72 -24.42
C ILE A 146 32.71 -14.97 -24.76
N ILE A 147 32.69 -14.21 -25.86
CA ILE A 147 33.78 -13.31 -26.28
C ILE A 147 33.49 -11.88 -25.79
N THR A 148 32.23 -11.46 -25.85
CA THR A 148 31.77 -10.14 -25.37
C THR A 148 30.34 -10.26 -24.89
N SER A 149 30.02 -9.61 -23.75
CA SER A 149 28.68 -9.61 -23.16
C SER A 149 28.23 -8.19 -22.84
N ASN A 150 27.06 -7.82 -23.35
CA ASN A 150 26.37 -6.56 -23.10
C ASN A 150 27.23 -5.30 -23.34
N SER A 151 27.97 -5.26 -24.46
CA SER A 151 28.54 -3.98 -24.92
C SER A 151 27.41 -3.05 -25.35
N ASN A 152 27.42 -1.82 -24.84
CA ASN A 152 26.47 -0.77 -25.21
C ASN A 152 27.08 0.29 -26.14
N ASP A 153 28.35 0.13 -26.57
CA ASP A 153 28.97 0.97 -27.60
C ASP A 153 29.06 0.19 -28.94
N PRO A 154 28.41 0.67 -30.02
CA PRO A 154 28.55 0.10 -31.35
C PRO A 154 29.99 0.07 -31.88
N ALA A 155 30.88 0.96 -31.42
CA ALA A 155 32.29 0.98 -31.83
C ALA A 155 33.07 -0.20 -31.23
N ASP A 156 32.96 -0.43 -29.92
CA ASP A 156 33.52 -1.62 -29.25
C ASP A 156 32.98 -2.92 -29.90
N TRP A 157 31.70 -2.93 -30.28
CA TRP A 157 31.09 -4.05 -30.97
C TRP A 157 31.67 -4.30 -32.37
N LEU A 158 31.92 -3.24 -33.15
CA LEU A 158 32.57 -3.34 -34.46
C LEU A 158 34.00 -3.87 -34.33
N ASP A 159 34.79 -3.37 -33.37
CA ASP A 159 36.15 -3.85 -33.10
C ASP A 159 36.16 -5.33 -32.67
N VAL A 160 35.20 -5.76 -31.85
CA VAL A 160 35.02 -7.18 -31.47
C VAL A 160 34.73 -8.04 -32.70
N LEU A 161 33.84 -7.59 -33.59
CA LEU A 161 33.53 -8.32 -34.82
C LEU A 161 34.75 -8.39 -35.75
N ASP A 162 35.44 -7.28 -36.04
CA ASP A 162 36.58 -7.29 -36.96
C ASP A 162 37.74 -8.19 -36.45
N ASN A 163 38.06 -8.11 -35.15
CA ASN A 163 39.11 -8.94 -34.53
C ASN A 163 38.75 -10.43 -34.39
N TYR A 164 37.49 -10.83 -34.46
CA TYR A 164 37.08 -12.23 -34.39
C TYR A 164 37.52 -13.04 -35.63
N GLN A 165 38.61 -13.81 -35.50
CA GLN A 165 39.22 -14.59 -36.58
C GLN A 165 39.53 -16.05 -36.19
N PRO A 166 38.51 -16.90 -35.99
CA PRO A 166 38.69 -18.30 -35.61
C PRO A 166 39.15 -19.19 -36.77
N ASP A 167 39.90 -20.26 -36.47
CA ASP A 167 40.23 -21.29 -37.46
C ASP A 167 39.05 -22.26 -37.66
N MET A 168 38.06 -21.80 -38.42
CA MET A 168 36.87 -22.57 -38.78
C MET A 168 37.16 -23.94 -39.41
N LYS A 169 38.37 -24.19 -39.95
CA LYS A 169 38.74 -25.51 -40.51
C LYS A 169 39.15 -26.52 -39.43
N LYS A 170 39.62 -26.05 -38.27
CA LYS A 170 39.93 -26.89 -37.10
C LYS A 170 38.82 -26.87 -36.04
N ALA A 171 37.92 -25.89 -36.09
CA ALA A 171 36.77 -25.78 -35.20
C ALA A 171 35.87 -27.03 -35.28
N LYS A 172 35.26 -27.37 -34.14
CA LYS A 172 34.27 -28.45 -34.01
C LYS A 172 32.95 -27.84 -33.59
N GLN A 173 31.87 -28.27 -34.25
CA GLN A 173 30.52 -27.88 -33.89
C GLN A 173 30.08 -28.45 -32.53
N GLY A 174 29.15 -27.74 -31.88
CA GLY A 174 28.54 -28.09 -30.61
C GLY A 174 27.38 -27.14 -30.25
N LEU A 175 26.65 -27.46 -29.18
CA LEU A 175 25.55 -26.63 -28.67
C LEU A 175 26.00 -25.51 -27.71
N THR A 176 27.29 -25.44 -27.37
CA THR A 176 27.84 -24.52 -26.36
C THR A 176 27.52 -23.06 -26.63
N SER A 177 27.68 -22.62 -27.89
CA SER A 177 27.42 -21.24 -28.31
C SER A 177 25.94 -20.85 -28.16
N LEU A 178 25.01 -21.74 -28.55
CA LEU A 178 23.57 -21.47 -28.41
C LEU A 178 23.11 -21.50 -26.94
N SER A 179 23.58 -22.47 -26.13
CA SER A 179 23.23 -22.51 -24.70
C SER A 179 23.69 -21.23 -24.01
N ALA A 180 24.99 -20.89 -24.11
CA ALA A 180 25.54 -19.72 -23.46
C ALA A 180 24.89 -18.41 -23.96
N ALA A 181 24.40 -18.35 -25.20
CA ALA A 181 23.61 -17.22 -25.70
C ALA A 181 22.21 -17.12 -25.05
N VAL A 182 21.50 -18.24 -24.86
CA VAL A 182 20.20 -18.27 -24.14
C VAL A 182 20.38 -17.97 -22.64
N ASP A 183 21.47 -18.46 -22.06
CA ASP A 183 21.81 -18.24 -20.65
C ASP A 183 22.20 -16.76 -20.41
N LEU A 184 22.90 -16.11 -21.35
CA LEU A 184 23.18 -14.66 -21.35
C LEU A 184 21.93 -13.80 -21.62
N ALA A 185 21.04 -14.25 -22.51
CA ALA A 185 19.80 -13.56 -22.85
C ALA A 185 18.79 -13.52 -21.68
N SER A 186 18.81 -14.54 -20.82
CA SER A 186 17.87 -14.71 -19.69
C SER A 186 18.36 -14.10 -18.37
N THR A 187 19.67 -14.17 -18.08
CA THR A 187 20.29 -13.57 -16.87
C THR A 187 20.13 -12.05 -16.76
N THR A 188 19.75 -11.38 -17.85
CA THR A 188 19.78 -9.92 -18.01
C THR A 188 18.38 -9.30 -18.14
N GLN A 189 17.32 -10.02 -17.76
CA GLN A 189 15.92 -9.60 -17.98
C GLN A 189 15.25 -8.91 -16.79
N THR A 190 15.74 -9.09 -15.56
CA THR A 190 15.11 -8.55 -14.34
C THR A 190 15.07 -7.02 -14.36
N GLY A 191 13.90 -6.45 -14.70
CA GLY A 191 13.69 -5.00 -14.86
C GLY A 191 14.10 -4.42 -16.22
N SER A 192 14.64 -5.21 -17.15
CA SER A 192 15.03 -4.73 -18.48
C SER A 192 13.83 -4.75 -19.44
N GLN A 193 13.56 -3.63 -20.12
CA GLN A 193 12.52 -3.54 -21.16
C GLN A 193 13.02 -3.93 -22.56
N LYS A 194 14.29 -4.34 -22.68
CA LYS A 194 14.93 -4.68 -23.96
C LYS A 194 14.47 -6.03 -24.51
N THR A 195 14.23 -6.10 -25.80
CA THR A 195 13.88 -7.35 -26.49
C THR A 195 15.13 -8.22 -26.68
N ALA A 196 15.15 -9.44 -26.17
CA ALA A 196 16.26 -10.37 -26.38
C ALA A 196 16.14 -11.10 -27.73
N ALA A 197 17.20 -11.05 -28.54
CA ALA A 197 17.31 -11.74 -29.82
C ALA A 197 18.66 -12.46 -29.94
N ILE A 198 18.64 -13.70 -30.42
CA ILE A 198 19.86 -14.46 -30.75
C ILE A 198 19.94 -14.63 -32.26
N PHE A 199 21.07 -14.25 -32.84
CA PHE A 199 21.41 -14.59 -34.22
C PHE A 199 22.35 -15.79 -34.23
N TYR A 200 21.80 -16.98 -34.50
CA TYR A 200 22.51 -18.26 -34.43
C TYR A 200 23.02 -18.70 -35.79
N VAL A 201 24.34 -18.67 -35.95
CA VAL A 201 25.07 -19.00 -37.18
C VAL A 201 25.65 -20.41 -37.03
N THR A 202 25.14 -21.39 -37.78
CA THR A 202 25.42 -22.82 -37.50
C THR A 202 25.63 -23.69 -38.75
N PRO A 203 26.48 -24.73 -38.69
CA PRO A 203 26.38 -25.91 -39.55
C PRO A 203 25.07 -26.69 -39.29
N LEU A 204 24.80 -27.70 -40.13
CA LEU A 204 23.75 -28.69 -39.86
C LEU A 204 24.11 -29.46 -38.58
N PRO A 205 23.19 -29.57 -37.59
CA PRO A 205 23.46 -30.31 -36.37
C PRO A 205 23.57 -31.82 -36.68
N THR A 206 24.41 -32.51 -35.92
CA THR A 206 24.42 -33.97 -35.84
C THR A 206 23.16 -34.49 -35.14
N LYS A 207 22.93 -35.81 -35.17
CA LYS A 207 21.79 -36.45 -34.50
C LYS A 207 21.75 -36.17 -32.99
N ASP A 208 22.92 -36.17 -32.35
CA ASP A 208 23.03 -35.99 -30.90
C ASP A 208 22.81 -34.51 -30.51
N GLU A 209 23.30 -33.57 -31.33
CA GLU A 209 23.03 -32.14 -31.20
C GLU A 209 21.55 -31.82 -31.44
N ALA A 210 20.93 -32.43 -32.46
CA ALA A 210 19.51 -32.24 -32.78
C ALA A 210 18.59 -32.70 -31.63
N ALA A 211 18.98 -33.74 -30.87
CA ALA A 211 18.28 -34.15 -29.66
C ALA A 211 18.45 -33.16 -28.49
N GLY A 212 19.63 -32.55 -28.35
CA GLY A 212 19.91 -31.56 -27.30
C GLY A 212 19.29 -30.17 -27.53
N LEU A 213 18.97 -29.81 -28.78
CA LEU A 213 18.37 -28.51 -29.12
C LEU A 213 17.02 -28.25 -28.42
N ALA A 214 16.20 -29.28 -28.23
CA ALA A 214 14.82 -29.12 -27.73
C ALA A 214 14.74 -28.44 -26.34
N ASP A 215 15.67 -28.75 -25.44
CA ASP A 215 15.75 -28.10 -24.12
C ASP A 215 16.14 -26.62 -24.25
N ILE A 216 17.16 -26.32 -25.05
CA ILE A 216 17.67 -24.95 -25.25
C ILE A 216 16.60 -24.07 -25.90
N ILE A 217 15.84 -24.61 -26.86
CA ILE A 217 14.69 -23.94 -27.47
C ILE A 217 13.58 -23.68 -26.43
N SER A 218 13.30 -24.65 -25.55
CA SER A 218 12.34 -24.48 -24.46
C SER A 218 12.76 -23.35 -23.50
N ARG A 219 14.05 -23.28 -23.13
CA ARG A 219 14.59 -22.18 -22.31
C ARG A 219 14.48 -20.82 -23.04
N ALA A 220 14.76 -20.78 -24.34
CA ALA A 220 14.61 -19.56 -25.15
C ALA A 220 13.16 -19.03 -25.16
N LYS A 221 12.15 -19.91 -25.37
CA LYS A 221 10.73 -19.54 -25.28
C LYS A 221 10.35 -19.00 -23.90
N LEU A 222 10.76 -19.69 -22.83
CA LEU A 222 10.43 -19.30 -21.46
C LEU A 222 11.05 -17.94 -21.08
N GLY A 223 12.22 -17.61 -21.64
CA GLY A 223 12.83 -16.28 -21.55
C GLY A 223 12.37 -15.27 -22.61
N ASN A 224 11.32 -15.56 -23.40
CA ASN A 224 10.86 -14.71 -24.52
C ASN A 224 11.98 -14.24 -25.47
N VAL A 225 12.95 -15.13 -25.74
CA VAL A 225 14.13 -14.85 -26.58
C VAL A 225 13.86 -15.25 -28.02
N ARG A 226 13.95 -14.31 -28.96
CA ARG A 226 13.72 -14.56 -30.39
C ARG A 226 14.93 -15.21 -31.06
N LEU A 227 14.74 -16.31 -31.79
CA LEU A 227 15.82 -17.07 -32.43
C LEU A 227 15.84 -16.85 -33.96
N PHE A 228 16.83 -16.12 -34.45
CA PHE A 228 17.10 -15.96 -35.88
C PHE A 228 18.22 -16.92 -36.28
N VAL A 229 17.92 -17.93 -37.10
CA VAL A 229 18.85 -19.03 -37.39
C VAL A 229 19.33 -18.98 -38.84
N LEU A 230 20.66 -18.92 -39.00
CA LEU A 230 21.35 -19.04 -40.28
C LEU A 230 22.06 -20.40 -40.35
N LEU A 231 21.53 -21.29 -41.20
CA LEU A 231 22.06 -22.63 -41.45
C LEU A 231 23.01 -22.62 -42.66
N ALA A 232 24.33 -22.72 -42.40
CA ALA A 232 25.37 -22.65 -43.41
C ALA A 232 25.58 -23.98 -44.15
N GLY A 233 25.00 -24.12 -45.36
CA GLY A 233 24.93 -25.38 -46.09
C GLY A 233 24.42 -25.23 -47.53
N PRO A 234 24.29 -26.33 -48.31
CA PRO A 234 23.53 -26.34 -49.55
C PRO A 234 22.02 -26.17 -49.27
N GLN A 235 21.27 -25.60 -50.22
CA GLN A 235 19.82 -25.37 -50.08
C GLN A 235 18.99 -26.63 -49.79
N SER A 236 19.51 -27.84 -50.08
CA SER A 236 18.88 -29.11 -49.69
C SER A 236 18.73 -29.29 -48.17
N TYR A 237 19.47 -28.54 -47.35
CA TYR A 237 19.30 -28.56 -45.89
C TYR A 237 17.97 -27.96 -45.41
N ALA A 238 17.29 -27.15 -46.22
CA ALA A 238 15.99 -26.57 -45.84
C ALA A 238 14.89 -27.62 -45.60
N THR A 239 15.06 -28.83 -46.16
CA THR A 239 14.17 -29.98 -46.01
C THR A 239 14.82 -31.16 -45.27
N ASP A 240 15.97 -30.95 -44.63
CA ASP A 240 16.67 -32.03 -43.90
C ASP A 240 15.98 -32.29 -42.54
N PRO A 241 15.73 -33.55 -42.14
CA PRO A 241 15.21 -33.89 -40.81
C PRO A 241 16.00 -33.30 -39.64
N LEU A 242 17.32 -33.11 -39.78
CA LEU A 242 18.19 -32.54 -38.76
C LEU A 242 18.07 -31.00 -38.68
N ALA A 243 17.56 -30.34 -39.72
CA ALA A 243 17.27 -28.91 -39.68
C ALA A 243 15.92 -28.59 -39.01
N GLN A 244 15.00 -29.57 -38.88
CA GLN A 244 13.64 -29.33 -38.37
C GLN A 244 13.61 -28.69 -36.96
N PRO A 245 14.44 -29.08 -35.97
CA PRO A 245 14.47 -28.39 -34.67
C PRO A 245 14.88 -26.92 -34.79
N LEU A 246 15.69 -26.54 -35.77
CA LEU A 246 16.13 -25.15 -36.00
C LEU A 246 15.09 -24.31 -36.73
N ILE A 247 14.28 -24.92 -37.59
CA ILE A 247 13.11 -24.28 -38.22
C ILE A 247 12.06 -24.01 -37.14
N GLN A 248 11.69 -25.07 -36.40
CA GLN A 248 10.77 -24.98 -35.27
C GLN A 248 11.23 -23.96 -34.21
N ALA A 249 12.53 -23.89 -33.91
CA ALA A 249 13.10 -22.88 -33.01
C ALA A 249 12.80 -21.44 -33.44
N ALA A 250 12.91 -21.14 -34.73
CA ALA A 250 12.66 -19.81 -35.27
C ALA A 250 11.16 -19.47 -35.27
N ASP A 251 10.34 -20.38 -35.79
CA ASP A 251 8.89 -20.22 -35.88
C ASP A 251 8.25 -20.00 -34.50
N GLU A 252 8.58 -20.85 -33.53
CA GLU A 252 7.99 -20.81 -32.18
C GLU A 252 8.54 -19.70 -31.27
N THR A 253 9.53 -18.93 -31.73
CA THR A 253 10.09 -17.77 -31.00
C THR A 253 9.91 -16.45 -31.76
N SER A 254 9.09 -16.42 -32.82
CA SER A 254 8.88 -15.23 -33.67
C SER A 254 10.19 -14.63 -34.23
N GLY A 255 11.14 -15.51 -34.58
CA GLY A 255 12.35 -15.20 -35.33
C GLY A 255 12.22 -15.58 -36.81
N GLN A 256 13.33 -15.94 -37.47
CA GLN A 256 13.34 -16.46 -38.85
C GLN A 256 14.44 -17.50 -39.06
N PHE A 257 14.22 -18.46 -39.96
CA PHE A 257 15.19 -19.46 -40.39
C PHE A 257 15.60 -19.25 -41.85
N VAL A 258 16.89 -19.29 -42.15
CA VAL A 258 17.44 -19.19 -43.51
C VAL A 258 18.57 -20.19 -43.73
N VAL A 259 18.59 -20.84 -44.90
CA VAL A 259 19.73 -21.64 -45.36
C VAL A 259 20.62 -20.78 -46.25
N PHE A 260 21.91 -20.77 -45.96
CA PHE A 260 22.89 -19.90 -46.60
C PHE A 260 24.00 -20.70 -47.29
N THR A 261 24.02 -20.70 -48.62
CA THR A 261 25.09 -21.33 -49.41
C THR A 261 26.34 -20.48 -49.56
N GLY A 262 26.21 -19.16 -49.41
CA GLY A 262 27.23 -18.15 -49.69
C GLY A 262 27.16 -17.55 -51.10
N GLN A 263 26.33 -18.10 -52.00
CA GLN A 263 26.06 -17.54 -53.33
C GLN A 263 25.14 -16.32 -53.24
N GLU A 264 24.09 -16.45 -52.45
CA GLU A 264 23.10 -15.43 -52.13
C GLU A 264 23.72 -14.30 -51.28
N ASP A 265 23.03 -13.16 -51.29
CA ASP A 265 23.21 -12.10 -50.30
C ASP A 265 22.40 -12.44 -49.05
N LEU A 266 22.76 -11.83 -47.92
CA LEU A 266 22.08 -12.07 -46.66
C LEU A 266 20.79 -11.23 -46.54
N PRO A 267 19.80 -11.68 -45.75
CA PRO A 267 18.65 -10.86 -45.39
C PRO A 267 19.10 -9.53 -44.77
N ASP A 268 18.33 -8.47 -45.00
CA ASP A 268 18.55 -7.19 -44.31
C ASP A 268 18.30 -7.38 -42.81
N LEU A 269 19.37 -7.32 -42.03
CA LEU A 269 19.35 -7.50 -40.58
C LEU A 269 18.59 -6.37 -39.87
N GLY A 270 18.40 -5.21 -40.51
CA GLY A 270 17.53 -4.15 -40.00
C GLY A 270 16.08 -4.62 -39.86
N LEU A 271 15.58 -5.41 -40.83
CA LEU A 271 14.23 -5.98 -40.78
C LEU A 271 14.06 -7.01 -39.65
N TYR A 272 15.15 -7.68 -39.25
CA TYR A 272 15.15 -8.68 -38.19
C TYR A 272 15.22 -8.06 -36.80
N PHE A 273 16.00 -6.99 -36.66
CA PHE A 273 16.45 -6.48 -35.37
C PHE A 273 15.85 -5.11 -35.02
N ASP A 274 15.75 -4.18 -35.96
CA ASP A 274 15.36 -2.80 -35.67
C ASP A 274 13.85 -2.68 -35.33
N SER A 275 13.05 -3.67 -35.74
CA SER A 275 11.66 -3.84 -35.30
C SER A 275 11.54 -4.21 -33.81
N LEU A 276 12.62 -4.73 -33.21
CA LEU A 276 12.67 -5.17 -31.81
C LEU A 276 13.13 -4.07 -30.84
N THR A 277 13.70 -2.98 -31.34
CA THR A 277 14.13 -1.82 -30.55
C THR A 277 12.97 -1.06 -29.92
N TYR A 278 11.75 -1.20 -30.47
CA TYR A 278 10.57 -0.40 -30.13
C TYR A 278 9.48 -1.20 -29.40
N ILE A 279 8.71 -0.49 -28.57
CA ILE A 279 7.50 -1.00 -27.92
C ILE A 279 6.55 0.16 -27.60
N TYR A 280 5.24 -0.04 -27.74
CA TYR A 280 4.26 0.91 -27.22
C TYR A 280 4.01 0.65 -25.74
N LYS A 281 3.82 1.71 -24.96
CA LYS A 281 3.19 1.68 -23.64
C LYS A 281 1.87 2.42 -23.71
N ALA A 282 0.76 1.70 -23.55
CA ALA A 282 -0.53 2.31 -23.26
C ALA A 282 -0.74 2.39 -21.73
N VAL A 283 -1.37 3.47 -21.27
CA VAL A 283 -1.90 3.60 -19.90
C VAL A 283 -3.41 3.76 -20.01
N TYR A 284 -4.14 3.04 -19.16
CA TYR A 284 -5.60 3.06 -19.15
C TYR A 284 -6.17 2.85 -17.73
N ARG A 285 -7.24 3.56 -17.41
CA ARG A 285 -8.06 3.26 -16.23
C ARG A 285 -8.75 1.90 -16.39
N THR A 286 -8.49 0.94 -15.50
CA THR A 286 -9.24 -0.33 -15.45
C THR A 286 -10.63 -0.13 -14.84
N THR A 287 -11.59 -0.96 -15.25
CA THR A 287 -12.91 -1.05 -14.62
C THR A 287 -13.02 -2.19 -13.60
N ILE A 288 -11.93 -2.92 -13.35
CA ILE A 288 -11.89 -4.05 -12.42
C ILE A 288 -11.80 -3.54 -10.98
N ASN A 289 -12.74 -3.96 -10.13
CA ASN A 289 -12.78 -3.64 -8.69
C ASN A 289 -12.93 -4.89 -7.81
N ASP A 290 -12.44 -6.02 -8.30
CA ASP A 290 -12.48 -7.33 -7.64
C ASP A 290 -11.16 -8.10 -7.80
N SER A 291 -10.87 -8.99 -6.84
CA SER A 291 -9.67 -9.85 -6.88
C SER A 291 -9.90 -11.07 -7.76
N GLY A 292 -9.06 -11.28 -8.78
CA GLY A 292 -9.28 -12.35 -9.76
C GLY A 292 -8.17 -12.56 -10.78
N ASN A 293 -8.44 -13.48 -11.72
CA ASN A 293 -7.65 -13.65 -12.94
C ASN A 293 -8.47 -13.11 -14.11
N PHE A 294 -7.85 -12.22 -14.89
CA PHE A 294 -8.49 -11.41 -15.91
C PHE A 294 -7.74 -11.53 -17.25
N SER A 295 -8.32 -11.04 -18.34
CA SER A 295 -7.69 -11.06 -19.65
C SER A 295 -7.67 -9.68 -20.30
N VAL A 296 -6.54 -9.39 -20.95
CA VAL A 296 -6.35 -8.17 -21.74
C VAL A 296 -5.93 -8.53 -23.18
N ALA A 297 -6.44 -7.79 -24.16
CA ALA A 297 -5.96 -7.83 -25.54
C ALA A 297 -5.88 -6.41 -26.11
N VAL A 298 -5.21 -6.23 -27.24
CA VAL A 298 -5.14 -4.95 -27.94
C VAL A 298 -5.78 -5.08 -29.32
N ARG A 299 -6.75 -4.20 -29.61
CA ARG A 299 -7.38 -4.03 -30.93
C ARG A 299 -6.82 -2.77 -31.59
N ILE A 300 -6.43 -2.88 -32.86
CA ILE A 300 -5.91 -1.78 -33.66
C ILE A 300 -6.74 -1.64 -34.93
N THR A 301 -7.17 -0.41 -35.22
CA THR A 301 -7.97 -0.07 -36.41
C THR A 301 -7.15 0.82 -37.33
N GLN A 302 -6.87 0.35 -38.54
CA GLN A 302 -6.11 1.08 -39.57
C GLN A 302 -6.89 1.12 -40.89
N GLY A 303 -7.58 2.24 -41.12
CA GLY A 303 -8.47 2.43 -42.27
C GLY A 303 -9.66 1.46 -42.22
N GLN A 304 -9.60 0.39 -43.03
CA GLN A 304 -10.59 -0.70 -43.02
C GLN A 304 -10.06 -2.02 -42.43
N SER A 305 -8.78 -2.07 -42.03
CA SER A 305 -8.21 -3.23 -41.34
C SER A 305 -8.46 -3.11 -39.83
N VAL A 306 -8.90 -4.18 -39.21
CA VAL A 306 -8.92 -4.35 -37.74
C VAL A 306 -8.08 -5.57 -37.41
N ILE A 307 -7.13 -5.41 -36.49
CA ILE A 307 -6.21 -6.46 -36.04
C ILE A 307 -6.34 -6.55 -34.52
N GLU A 308 -6.34 -7.77 -33.98
CA GLU A 308 -6.43 -8.04 -32.55
C GLU A 308 -5.28 -8.94 -32.11
N SER A 309 -4.79 -8.74 -30.89
CA SER A 309 -3.84 -9.66 -30.27
C SER A 309 -4.54 -10.91 -29.73
N GLU A 310 -3.79 -11.98 -29.54
CA GLU A 310 -4.21 -13.04 -28.62
C GLU A 310 -4.43 -12.46 -27.20
N PRO A 311 -5.41 -12.96 -26.43
CA PRO A 311 -5.64 -12.50 -25.06
C PRO A 311 -4.51 -12.91 -24.10
N LYS A 312 -3.97 -11.94 -23.37
CA LYS A 312 -3.00 -12.13 -22.30
C LYS A 312 -3.70 -12.22 -20.95
N GLY A 313 -3.58 -13.36 -20.28
CA GLY A 313 -4.05 -13.53 -18.91
C GLY A 313 -3.16 -12.80 -17.90
N PHE A 314 -3.78 -12.20 -16.88
CA PHE A 314 -3.10 -11.58 -15.74
C PHE A 314 -3.88 -11.78 -14.44
N LYS A 315 -3.22 -11.56 -13.30
CA LYS A 315 -3.83 -11.63 -11.98
C LYS A 315 -3.80 -10.24 -11.34
N LEU A 316 -4.89 -9.87 -10.68
CA LEU A 316 -5.03 -8.61 -9.97
C LEU A 316 -5.70 -8.90 -8.62
N ASP A 317 -5.02 -8.56 -7.54
CA ASP A 317 -5.49 -8.72 -6.16
C ASP A 317 -5.81 -7.33 -5.62
N VAL A 318 -7.09 -6.98 -5.62
CA VAL A 318 -7.61 -5.69 -5.15
C VAL A 318 -8.69 -5.92 -4.10
N THR A 319 -8.65 -5.08 -3.08
CA THR A 319 -9.58 -5.00 -1.96
C THR A 319 -10.12 -3.58 -1.80
N SER A 320 -11.26 -3.46 -1.13
CA SER A 320 -11.74 -2.17 -0.65
C SER A 320 -10.76 -1.57 0.38
N PRO A 321 -10.59 -0.24 0.42
CA PRO A 321 -9.87 0.40 1.53
C PRO A 321 -10.56 0.13 2.87
N ASN A 322 -9.84 0.41 3.96
CA ASN A 322 -10.34 0.39 5.32
C ASN A 322 -10.30 1.82 5.89
N ALA A 323 -11.40 2.31 6.46
CA ALA A 323 -11.50 3.63 7.06
C ALA A 323 -11.82 3.53 8.55
N ILE A 324 -11.00 4.13 9.41
CA ILE A 324 -11.16 4.10 10.87
C ILE A 324 -10.92 5.48 11.49
N PHE A 325 -11.71 5.87 12.49
CA PHE A 325 -11.46 7.11 13.23
C PHE A 325 -10.20 7.03 14.07
N VAL A 326 -9.39 8.09 14.03
CA VAL A 326 -8.20 8.27 14.86
C VAL A 326 -8.61 8.97 16.15
N SER A 327 -8.59 8.22 17.27
CA SER A 327 -8.86 8.74 18.62
C SER A 327 -10.06 9.71 18.75
N PRO A 328 -11.25 9.36 18.24
CA PRO A 328 -12.42 10.23 18.33
C PRO A 328 -12.83 10.46 19.80
N PRO A 329 -13.33 11.65 20.16
CA PRO A 329 -13.79 11.93 21.52
C PRO A 329 -15.02 11.08 21.86
N ALA A 330 -15.05 10.49 23.05
CA ALA A 330 -16.23 9.79 23.56
C ALA A 330 -17.25 10.75 24.20
N GLU A 331 -16.78 11.86 24.77
CA GLU A 331 -17.59 12.94 25.33
C GLU A 331 -17.04 14.30 24.87
N VAL A 332 -17.91 15.28 24.62
CA VAL A 332 -17.56 16.66 24.26
C VAL A 332 -18.34 17.64 25.14
N GLU A 333 -17.65 18.29 26.09
CA GLU A 333 -18.26 19.36 26.90
C GLU A 333 -18.40 20.68 26.13
N ARG A 334 -19.62 21.22 26.04
CA ARG A 334 -19.87 22.62 25.65
C ARG A 334 -20.01 23.50 26.91
N THR A 335 -19.11 24.46 27.05
CA THR A 335 -18.99 25.37 28.21
C THR A 335 -19.43 26.79 27.86
N TRP A 336 -19.95 27.55 28.82
CA TRP A 336 -20.36 28.95 28.58
C TRP A 336 -19.19 29.92 28.75
N THR A 337 -18.91 30.73 27.73
CA THR A 337 -17.99 31.87 27.83
C THR A 337 -18.53 32.94 28.79
N VAL A 338 -17.73 33.31 29.78
CA VAL A 338 -18.11 34.27 30.82
C VAL A 338 -17.76 35.69 30.39
N THR A 339 -18.77 36.49 30.07
CA THR A 339 -18.68 37.90 29.68
C THR A 339 -19.43 38.78 30.68
N ASP A 340 -18.98 40.03 30.87
CA ASP A 340 -19.61 41.01 31.79
C ASP A 340 -21.10 41.26 31.53
N LYS A 341 -21.59 40.91 30.34
CA LYS A 341 -23.00 40.91 29.95
C LYS A 341 -23.45 39.46 29.70
N PRO A 342 -24.44 38.93 30.46
CA PRO A 342 -25.01 37.60 30.22
C PRO A 342 -25.81 37.41 28.91
N LYS A 343 -25.91 38.46 28.08
CA LYS A 343 -26.43 38.36 26.70
C LYS A 343 -25.35 38.00 25.68
N ASP A 344 -24.09 38.20 26.03
CA ASP A 344 -22.94 38.12 25.13
C ASP A 344 -22.18 36.79 25.33
N SER A 345 -22.64 35.96 26.29
CA SER A 345 -22.15 34.60 26.56
C SER A 345 -22.61 33.60 25.50
N VAL A 346 -21.66 32.89 24.90
CA VAL A 346 -21.85 31.85 23.88
C VAL A 346 -21.29 30.51 24.39
N LEU A 347 -21.83 29.38 23.91
CA LEU A 347 -21.31 28.04 24.16
C LEU A 347 -20.07 27.77 23.31
N THR A 348 -19.05 27.13 23.89
CA THR A 348 -17.81 26.74 23.18
C THR A 348 -17.37 25.33 23.59
N PRO A 349 -16.81 24.52 22.68
CA PRO A 349 -16.53 24.83 21.27
C PRO A 349 -17.79 24.85 20.38
N ASP A 350 -17.63 25.36 19.17
CA ASP A 350 -18.63 25.30 18.08
C ASP A 350 -18.29 24.23 17.03
N VAL A 351 -17.03 23.80 16.94
CA VAL A 351 -16.55 22.78 16.01
C VAL A 351 -15.75 21.72 16.77
N VAL A 352 -15.95 20.45 16.44
CA VAL A 352 -15.14 19.31 16.90
C VAL A 352 -14.31 18.80 15.72
N PRO A 353 -12.97 18.85 15.78
CA PRO A 353 -12.14 18.21 14.77
C PRO A 353 -12.22 16.69 14.91
N LEU A 354 -12.47 15.99 13.81
CA LEU A 354 -12.46 14.53 13.72
C LEU A 354 -11.48 14.09 12.64
N GLU A 355 -10.73 13.02 12.90
CA GLU A 355 -9.74 12.47 11.96
C GLU A 355 -10.04 11.01 11.65
N ILE A 356 -9.83 10.60 10.40
CA ILE A 356 -9.88 9.21 9.92
C ILE A 356 -8.54 8.82 9.28
N MET A 357 -8.09 7.60 9.57
CA MET A 357 -6.99 6.96 8.86
C MET A 357 -7.56 6.02 7.81
N ILE A 358 -6.95 6.05 6.62
CA ILE A 358 -7.35 5.26 5.45
C ILE A 358 -6.21 4.27 5.15
N GLU A 359 -6.50 2.98 5.24
CA GLU A 359 -5.56 1.89 4.98
C GLU A 359 -5.96 1.15 3.69
N PHE A 360 -4.98 0.65 2.96
CA PHE A 360 -5.17 -0.16 1.75
C PHE A 360 -4.63 -1.57 2.00
N PRO A 361 -5.47 -2.58 2.30
CA PRO A 361 -5.02 -3.92 2.73
C PRO A 361 -4.19 -4.67 1.68
N ASP A 362 -4.40 -4.36 0.40
CA ASP A 362 -3.62 -4.84 -0.76
C ASP A 362 -2.31 -4.09 -0.99
N GLY A 363 -2.05 -3.00 -0.25
CA GLY A 363 -0.92 -2.11 -0.46
C GLY A 363 -1.03 -1.17 -1.67
N LEU A 364 -2.12 -1.26 -2.45
CA LEU A 364 -2.38 -0.42 -3.62
C LEU A 364 -2.97 0.91 -3.17
N LYS A 365 -2.09 1.84 -2.81
CA LYS A 365 -2.48 3.21 -2.42
C LYS A 365 -3.17 3.92 -3.58
N ARG A 366 -4.35 4.48 -3.29
CA ARG A 366 -5.23 5.19 -4.24
C ARG A 366 -5.57 6.57 -3.69
N ASP A 367 -5.78 7.52 -4.60
CA ASP A 367 -6.41 8.80 -4.24
C ASP A 367 -7.91 8.60 -3.96
N LEU A 368 -8.52 9.58 -3.29
CA LEU A 368 -9.97 9.62 -3.07
C LEU A 368 -10.65 10.63 -3.99
N VAL A 369 -11.91 10.34 -4.33
CA VAL A 369 -12.83 11.25 -5.02
C VAL A 369 -13.47 12.20 -4.01
N TYR A 370 -13.87 11.67 -2.84
CA TYR A 370 -14.36 12.45 -1.71
C TYR A 370 -14.23 11.68 -0.38
N SER A 371 -14.38 12.41 0.72
CA SER A 371 -14.75 11.86 2.03
C SER A 371 -15.89 12.69 2.64
N ARG A 372 -16.79 12.04 3.38
CA ARG A 372 -17.99 12.65 3.97
C ARG A 372 -18.16 12.23 5.43
N LEU A 373 -18.48 13.18 6.30
CA LEU A 373 -18.86 12.90 7.69
C LEU A 373 -20.39 12.85 7.82
N PHE A 374 -20.88 11.83 8.52
CA PHE A 374 -22.28 11.66 8.87
C PHE A 374 -22.44 11.67 10.39
N VAL A 375 -23.45 12.38 10.88
CA VAL A 375 -23.87 12.42 12.28
C VAL A 375 -25.38 12.18 12.33
N ASP A 376 -25.82 11.21 13.13
CA ASP A 376 -27.21 10.75 13.22
C ASP A 376 -27.81 10.42 11.85
N ASN A 377 -27.01 9.77 11.00
CA ASN A 377 -27.31 9.41 9.61
C ASN A 377 -27.57 10.62 8.67
N MET A 378 -27.22 11.85 9.06
CA MET A 378 -27.22 13.05 8.20
C MET A 378 -25.79 13.44 7.83
N MET A 379 -25.55 13.83 6.57
CA MET A 379 -24.26 14.38 6.16
C MET A 379 -24.06 15.76 6.78
N VAL A 380 -22.92 15.98 7.44
CA VAL A 380 -22.58 17.27 8.09
C VAL A 380 -21.36 17.96 7.48
N ASP A 381 -20.45 17.20 6.85
CA ASP A 381 -19.22 17.71 6.24
C ASP A 381 -18.83 16.86 5.01
N GLU A 382 -18.15 17.47 4.03
CA GLU A 382 -17.75 16.84 2.76
C GLU A 382 -16.45 17.44 2.20
N ASN A 383 -15.39 16.63 2.14
CA ASN A 383 -14.14 16.96 1.46
C ASN A 383 -14.16 16.41 0.03
N THR A 384 -14.04 17.29 -0.96
CA THR A 384 -13.83 16.96 -2.39
C THR A 384 -12.39 17.21 -2.86
N SER A 385 -11.49 17.52 -1.92
CA SER A 385 -10.06 17.68 -2.12
C SER A 385 -9.29 17.30 -0.86
N ALA A 386 -8.02 16.92 -0.98
CA ALA A 386 -7.18 16.65 0.18
C ALA A 386 -7.02 17.90 1.08
N PRO A 387 -6.93 17.74 2.42
CA PRO A 387 -6.87 16.49 3.18
C PRO A 387 -8.24 15.80 3.36
N PHE A 388 -8.38 14.57 2.85
CA PHE A 388 -9.61 13.78 3.00
C PHE A 388 -9.74 13.10 4.38
N GLY A 389 -8.69 13.13 5.20
CA GLY A 389 -8.65 12.48 6.51
C GLY A 389 -9.24 13.30 7.65
N THR A 390 -9.57 14.58 7.44
CA THR A 390 -9.95 15.52 8.51
C THR A 390 -11.33 16.14 8.26
N PHE A 391 -12.14 16.25 9.30
CA PHE A 391 -13.49 16.83 9.25
C PHE A 391 -13.71 17.86 10.37
N GLU A 392 -14.57 18.84 10.11
CA GLU A 392 -15.00 19.87 11.07
C GLU A 392 -16.48 19.67 11.43
N TRP A 393 -16.75 18.93 12.51
CA TRP A 393 -18.13 18.72 12.98
C TRP A 393 -18.67 19.98 13.67
N ASP A 394 -19.52 20.73 12.98
CA ASP A 394 -20.30 21.85 13.54
C ASP A 394 -21.30 21.36 14.60
N ILE A 395 -20.97 21.63 15.87
CA ILE A 395 -21.83 21.42 17.04
C ILE A 395 -22.45 22.72 17.56
N SER A 396 -22.28 23.86 16.87
CA SER A 396 -22.75 25.18 17.34
C SER A 396 -24.24 25.19 17.70
N LYS A 397 -25.03 24.43 16.95
CA LYS A 397 -26.49 24.28 17.06
C LYS A 397 -26.96 23.34 18.17
N ILE A 398 -26.06 22.58 18.81
CA ILE A 398 -26.39 21.60 19.85
C ILE A 398 -26.46 22.33 21.20
N ASP A 399 -27.67 22.60 21.68
CA ASP A 399 -27.95 23.38 22.91
C ASP A 399 -28.42 22.55 24.11
N GLN A 400 -28.51 21.23 23.95
CA GLN A 400 -28.97 20.25 24.94
C GLN A 400 -28.01 19.05 24.97
N THR A 401 -27.83 18.43 26.14
CA THR A 401 -27.01 17.22 26.28
C THR A 401 -27.66 16.04 25.56
N GLY A 402 -26.90 15.30 24.74
CA GLY A 402 -27.39 14.16 23.97
C GLY A 402 -26.26 13.30 23.36
N THR A 403 -26.59 12.05 23.06
CA THR A 403 -25.71 11.11 22.36
C THR A 403 -25.92 11.23 20.85
N HIS A 404 -24.83 11.41 20.11
CA HIS A 404 -24.82 11.50 18.65
C HIS A 404 -24.02 10.34 18.04
N VAL A 405 -24.49 9.77 16.93
CA VAL A 405 -23.83 8.65 16.25
C VAL A 405 -23.05 9.16 15.04
N ILE A 406 -21.72 9.09 15.11
CA ILE A 406 -20.81 9.50 14.03
C ILE A 406 -20.41 8.31 13.15
N SER A 407 -20.31 8.54 11.84
CA SER A 407 -19.61 7.66 10.90
C SER A 407 -19.06 8.48 9.73
N ALA A 408 -17.99 8.04 9.09
CA ALA A 408 -17.46 8.68 7.88
C ALA A 408 -17.53 7.71 6.69
N SER A 409 -17.68 8.23 5.48
CA SER A 409 -17.65 7.46 4.23
C SER A 409 -16.65 8.04 3.25
N ILE A 410 -15.98 7.17 2.49
CA ILE A 410 -15.00 7.51 1.46
C ILE A 410 -15.36 6.85 0.14
N GLU A 411 -15.00 7.47 -0.98
CA GLU A 411 -14.98 6.84 -2.30
C GLU A 411 -13.59 7.01 -2.92
N ASP A 412 -12.96 5.90 -3.31
CA ASP A 412 -11.64 5.92 -3.97
C ASP A 412 -11.73 6.06 -5.50
N ILE A 413 -10.62 6.40 -6.15
CA ILE A 413 -10.56 6.55 -7.62
C ILE A 413 -10.77 5.24 -8.42
N ALA A 414 -10.97 4.11 -7.75
CA ALA A 414 -11.36 2.82 -8.33
C ALA A 414 -12.86 2.50 -8.11
N GLY A 415 -13.61 3.38 -7.44
CA GLY A 415 -15.04 3.25 -7.19
C GLY A 415 -15.40 2.39 -5.97
N PHE A 416 -14.46 2.13 -5.06
CA PHE A 416 -14.81 1.51 -3.77
C PHE A 416 -15.39 2.56 -2.82
N ILE A 417 -16.65 2.38 -2.45
CA ILE A 417 -17.32 3.15 -1.40
C ILE A 417 -17.22 2.37 -0.09
N VAL A 418 -16.67 2.98 0.96
CA VAL A 418 -16.46 2.35 2.27
C VAL A 418 -16.87 3.30 3.38
N GLN A 419 -17.53 2.78 4.41
CA GLN A 419 -17.95 3.51 5.60
C GLN A 419 -17.20 3.00 6.84
N THR A 420 -16.86 3.90 7.78
CA THR A 420 -16.32 3.52 9.09
C THR A 420 -17.34 2.72 9.89
N VAL A 421 -16.90 2.08 10.97
CA VAL A 421 -17.82 1.70 12.05
C VAL A 421 -18.53 2.95 12.60
N GLU A 422 -19.79 2.78 13.02
CA GLU A 422 -20.54 3.79 13.77
C GLU A 422 -20.00 3.89 15.20
N LEU A 423 -19.84 5.12 15.71
CA LEU A 423 -19.41 5.40 17.08
C LEU A 423 -20.33 6.42 17.74
N SER A 424 -20.62 6.23 19.02
CA SER A 424 -21.41 7.19 19.80
C SER A 424 -20.51 8.20 20.50
N VAL A 425 -20.89 9.48 20.43
CA VAL A 425 -20.25 10.61 21.12
C VAL A 425 -21.29 11.35 21.94
N ASP A 426 -21.06 11.48 23.24
CA ASP A 426 -21.95 12.24 24.13
C ASP A 426 -21.56 13.73 24.11
N VAL A 427 -22.44 14.59 23.58
CA VAL A 427 -22.25 16.05 23.65
C VAL A 427 -22.93 16.54 24.92
N ASN A 428 -22.16 17.12 25.84
CA ASN A 428 -22.61 17.50 27.17
C ASN A 428 -22.64 19.03 27.32
N VAL A 429 -23.83 19.63 27.40
CA VAL A 429 -24.01 21.09 27.38
C VAL A 429 -24.21 21.61 28.81
N GLN A 430 -23.27 22.43 29.29
CA GLN A 430 -23.37 22.95 30.66
C GLN A 430 -24.62 23.84 30.85
N PRO A 431 -25.34 23.74 31.99
CA PRO A 431 -26.53 24.53 32.24
C PRO A 431 -26.21 26.02 32.30
N LYS A 432 -27.03 26.84 31.64
CA LYS A 432 -26.79 28.28 31.47
C LYS A 432 -26.49 28.99 32.80
N PRO A 433 -25.42 29.80 32.91
CA PRO A 433 -25.04 30.49 34.14
C PRO A 433 -26.17 31.40 34.62
N LYS A 434 -26.77 31.05 35.76
CA LYS A 434 -27.87 31.80 36.38
C LYS A 434 -27.44 33.22 36.70
N SER A 435 -28.25 34.19 36.31
CA SER A 435 -27.98 35.61 36.51
C SER A 435 -27.87 35.93 38.01
N TRP A 436 -27.04 36.92 38.35
CA TRP A 436 -26.99 37.52 39.69
C TRP A 436 -28.41 37.84 40.22
N PHE A 437 -29.27 38.35 39.34
CA PHE A 437 -30.65 38.72 39.66
C PHE A 437 -31.53 37.52 40.05
N GLU A 438 -31.33 36.37 39.39
CA GLU A 438 -32.04 35.11 39.71
C GLU A 438 -31.54 34.53 41.04
N LYS A 439 -30.23 34.63 41.30
CA LYS A 439 -29.62 34.24 42.57
C LYS A 439 -30.18 35.07 43.74
N THR A 440 -30.41 36.37 43.55
CA THR A 440 -31.10 37.21 44.54
C THR A 440 -32.59 36.90 44.67
N LEU A 441 -33.27 36.54 43.58
CA LEU A 441 -34.71 36.18 43.62
C LEU A 441 -34.98 34.81 44.26
N SER A 442 -34.05 33.85 44.19
CA SER A 442 -34.20 32.54 44.87
C SER A 442 -34.26 32.61 46.40
N VAL A 443 -33.93 33.76 47.01
CA VAL A 443 -34.13 34.00 48.45
C VAL A 443 -35.61 34.25 48.78
N PHE A 444 -36.39 34.75 47.82
CA PHE A 444 -37.80 35.10 47.98
C PHE A 444 -38.75 33.90 47.76
N THR A 445 -38.61 32.88 48.60
CA THR A 445 -39.65 31.84 48.73
C THR A 445 -40.94 32.47 49.31
N ALA A 446 -42.11 31.92 48.97
CA ALA A 446 -43.41 32.43 49.42
C ALA A 446 -43.50 32.80 50.94
N PRO A 447 -43.00 31.99 51.91
CA PRO A 447 -43.02 32.38 53.32
C PRO A 447 -42.14 33.59 53.65
N THR A 448 -41.06 33.85 52.92
CA THR A 448 -40.23 35.06 53.14
C THR A 448 -40.89 36.32 52.59
N ILE A 449 -41.63 36.23 51.48
CA ILE A 449 -42.47 37.33 50.98
C ILE A 449 -43.57 37.63 51.99
N ALA A 450 -44.24 36.59 52.53
CA ALA A 450 -45.23 36.74 53.59
C ALA A 450 -44.62 37.39 54.85
N LEU A 451 -43.41 36.98 55.26
CA LEU A 451 -42.69 37.59 56.38
C LEU A 451 -42.36 39.07 56.12
N PHE A 452 -41.89 39.44 54.93
CA PHE A 452 -41.66 40.84 54.57
C PHE A 452 -42.95 41.67 54.54
N VAL A 453 -44.06 41.11 54.07
CA VAL A 453 -45.39 41.77 54.11
C VAL A 453 -45.87 41.95 55.55
N VAL A 454 -45.68 40.95 56.43
CA VAL A 454 -46.00 41.04 57.86
C VAL A 454 -45.12 42.08 58.57
N ILE A 455 -43.81 42.11 58.27
CA ILE A 455 -42.88 43.12 58.82
C ILE A 455 -43.23 44.53 58.31
N ALA A 456 -43.59 44.69 57.03
CA ALA A 456 -44.03 45.96 56.48
C ALA A 456 -45.36 46.43 57.11
N ALA A 457 -46.34 45.52 57.27
CA ALA A 457 -47.61 45.82 57.93
C ALA A 457 -47.41 46.18 59.41
N ALA A 458 -46.55 45.44 60.13
CA ALA A 458 -46.17 45.76 61.51
C ALA A 458 -45.40 47.08 61.61
N GLY A 459 -44.55 47.40 60.63
CA GLY A 459 -43.85 48.68 60.54
C GLY A 459 -44.81 49.86 60.33
N VAL A 460 -45.76 49.75 59.41
CA VAL A 460 -46.83 50.75 59.21
C VAL A 460 -47.69 50.89 60.47
N LEU A 461 -48.04 49.78 61.13
CA LEU A 461 -48.77 49.79 62.39
C LEU A 461 -47.97 50.48 63.51
N LEU A 462 -46.67 50.21 63.63
CA LEU A 462 -45.77 50.85 64.60
C LEU A 462 -45.57 52.33 64.31
N VAL A 463 -45.49 52.76 63.05
CA VAL A 463 -45.44 54.19 62.69
C VAL A 463 -46.76 54.88 63.05
N LEU A 464 -47.91 54.26 62.76
CA LEU A 464 -49.22 54.79 63.17
C LEU A 464 -49.37 54.85 64.70
N LEU A 465 -48.87 53.87 65.44
CA LEU A 465 -48.86 53.86 66.90
C LEU A 465 -47.88 54.87 67.49
N ALA A 466 -46.70 55.05 66.90
CA ALA A 466 -45.72 56.06 67.32
C ALA A 466 -46.23 57.49 67.10
N LEU A 467 -46.87 57.76 65.96
CA LEU A 467 -47.54 59.03 65.68
C LEU A 467 -48.70 59.30 66.67
N ARG A 468 -49.37 58.25 67.16
CA ARG A 468 -50.42 58.35 68.18
C ARG A 468 -49.86 58.53 69.60
N ALA A 469 -48.73 57.91 69.91
CA ALA A 469 -48.04 58.00 71.20
C ALA A 469 -47.30 59.33 71.41
N LEU A 470 -46.69 59.90 70.36
CA LEU A 470 -45.98 61.18 70.40
C LEU A 470 -46.85 62.40 70.78
N ARG A 471 -48.17 62.23 70.87
CA ARG A 471 -49.13 63.30 71.21
C ARG A 471 -49.52 63.37 72.70
N ASN A 472 -49.17 62.38 73.53
CA ASN A 472 -49.50 62.36 74.96
C ASN A 472 -48.27 62.06 75.85
N ASN A 473 -47.85 63.05 76.64
CA ASN A 473 -47.01 63.00 77.86
C ASN A 473 -45.72 62.13 77.83
N ARG A 474 -44.50 62.68 77.92
CA ARG A 474 -43.93 63.43 79.08
C ARG A 474 -44.25 62.82 80.46
N ALA A 475 -43.45 61.86 80.93
CA ALA A 475 -42.98 61.81 82.34
C ALA A 475 -41.87 60.76 82.59
N THR A 476 -40.81 61.21 83.26
CA THR A 476 -39.56 60.53 83.65
C THR A 476 -39.66 59.41 84.71
N LYS A 477 -38.89 58.31 84.52
CA LYS A 477 -37.88 57.65 85.43
C LYS A 477 -37.75 56.15 85.05
N LYS A 478 -36.60 55.48 84.81
CA LYS A 478 -35.18 55.50 85.28
C LYS A 478 -34.91 54.49 86.43
N VAL A 479 -33.91 53.58 86.23
CA VAL A 479 -33.06 52.81 87.19
C VAL A 479 -33.13 51.24 87.21
N LYS A 480 -32.14 50.62 86.51
CA LYS A 480 -31.21 49.48 86.86
C LYS A 480 -31.60 47.99 87.15
N THR A 481 -30.73 47.10 86.60
CA THR A 481 -30.15 45.80 87.11
C THR A 481 -31.07 44.60 87.41
N HIS A 482 -30.67 43.31 87.34
CA HIS A 482 -29.46 42.52 86.94
C HIS A 482 -29.97 41.25 86.16
N ARG A 483 -29.32 40.66 85.14
CA ARG A 483 -28.09 39.82 85.01
C ARG A 483 -28.23 38.35 85.50
N LEU A 484 -27.76 37.40 84.66
CA LEU A 484 -27.59 35.92 84.83
C LEU A 484 -28.91 35.10 84.63
N GLU A 485 -28.99 34.23 83.60
CA GLU A 485 -28.66 32.78 83.54
C GLU A 485 -29.82 31.90 84.07
N ASP A 486 -30.19 30.73 83.55
CA ASP A 486 -29.95 29.94 82.32
C ASP A 486 -31.07 28.84 82.32
N PRO A 487 -30.99 27.57 81.86
CA PRO A 487 -32.01 27.06 80.95
C PRO A 487 -32.86 25.89 81.47
N LEU A 488 -34.14 25.80 81.08
CA LEU A 488 -34.94 24.57 81.29
C LEU A 488 -36.18 24.47 80.37
N THR A 489 -36.02 23.83 79.21
CA THR A 489 -37.13 23.33 78.37
C THR A 489 -36.78 22.01 77.68
N GLN A 490 -37.20 20.93 78.32
CA GLN A 490 -37.70 19.70 77.67
C GLN A 490 -39.24 19.66 77.94
N PRO A 491 -40.08 18.85 77.25
CA PRO A 491 -39.73 17.67 76.47
C PRO A 491 -40.43 17.47 75.09
N VAL A 492 -39.72 16.73 74.22
CA VAL A 492 -40.16 15.53 73.45
C VAL A 492 -41.53 15.51 72.71
N MET A 493 -41.46 15.26 71.39
CA MET A 493 -42.11 14.10 70.73
C MET A 493 -41.27 13.60 69.54
N ILE A 494 -41.52 12.37 69.07
CA ILE A 494 -40.63 11.57 68.20
C ILE A 494 -41.45 10.85 67.10
N GLU A 495 -40.77 10.29 66.09
CA GLU A 495 -41.26 9.54 64.92
C GLU A 495 -42.10 10.35 63.88
N ASN A 496 -41.85 10.27 62.57
CA ASN A 496 -40.70 9.82 61.77
C ASN A 496 -40.82 10.47 60.33
N GLU A 497 -40.12 10.17 59.23
CA GLU A 497 -39.18 9.11 58.80
C GLU A 497 -38.32 9.62 57.59
N ILE A 498 -37.54 8.71 56.96
CA ILE A 498 -36.96 8.77 55.59
C ILE A 498 -35.86 9.83 55.29
N LEU A 499 -34.62 9.30 55.26
CA LEU A 499 -33.54 9.55 54.29
C LEU A 499 -33.21 10.98 53.79
N HIS A 500 -32.05 11.49 54.21
CA HIS A 500 -31.20 12.36 53.41
C HIS A 500 -29.82 11.70 53.17
N PRO A 501 -29.44 11.35 51.92
CA PRO A 501 -28.05 11.05 51.61
C PRO A 501 -27.26 12.36 51.53
N ASN A 502 -26.26 12.55 52.39
CA ASN A 502 -25.22 13.55 52.16
C ASN A 502 -24.46 13.16 50.89
N ILE A 503 -24.53 13.97 49.83
CA ILE A 503 -23.54 13.91 48.75
C ILE A 503 -22.24 14.47 49.33
N ALA A 504 -21.42 13.56 49.87
CA ALA A 504 -20.09 13.89 50.32
C ALA A 504 -19.25 14.36 49.13
N ALA A 505 -18.44 15.39 49.32
CA ALA A 505 -17.36 15.67 48.38
C ALA A 505 -16.44 14.44 48.31
N GLU A 506 -16.14 13.96 47.10
CA GLU A 506 -15.21 12.86 46.90
C GLU A 506 -13.82 13.25 47.38
N LYS A 507 -13.47 12.78 48.57
CA LYS A 507 -12.10 12.84 49.06
C LYS A 507 -11.25 11.90 48.21
N ASN A 508 -10.14 12.41 47.68
CA ASN A 508 -9.00 11.57 47.28
C ASN A 508 -8.51 10.79 48.52
N GLN A 509 -9.05 9.59 48.72
CA GLN A 509 -8.69 8.71 49.83
C GLN A 509 -7.53 7.82 49.40
N TRP A 510 -6.31 8.30 49.67
CA TRP A 510 -5.09 7.51 49.46
C TRP A 510 -5.19 6.17 50.22
N PRO A 511 -4.79 5.04 49.61
CA PRO A 511 -5.07 3.73 50.18
C PRO A 511 -4.31 3.52 51.51
N HIS A 512 -5.05 3.12 52.53
CA HIS A 512 -4.52 2.80 53.85
C HIS A 512 -3.97 1.37 53.89
N ILE A 513 -2.80 1.20 54.50
CA ILE A 513 -2.18 -0.10 54.76
C ILE A 513 -2.44 -0.47 56.23
N PRO A 514 -3.13 -1.60 56.52
CA PRO A 514 -3.35 -2.05 57.89
C PRO A 514 -2.04 -2.16 58.68
N GLY A 515 -1.98 -1.48 59.83
CA GLY A 515 -0.80 -1.42 60.69
C GLY A 515 0.32 -0.44 60.28
N LEU A 516 0.25 0.18 59.10
CA LEU A 516 1.31 1.04 58.55
C LEU A 516 0.87 2.47 58.20
N GLY A 517 -0.43 2.77 58.15
CA GLY A 517 -0.95 4.13 57.92
C GLY A 517 -1.34 4.38 56.46
N LEU A 518 -1.03 5.56 55.91
CA LEU A 518 -1.24 5.87 54.48
C LEU A 518 -0.10 5.28 53.65
N ALA A 519 -0.39 4.74 52.47
CA ALA A 519 0.65 4.22 51.58
C ALA A 519 1.54 5.37 51.03
N PRO A 520 2.88 5.32 51.19
CA PRO A 520 3.78 6.36 50.66
C PRO A 520 3.78 6.45 49.13
N ALA A 521 3.44 5.36 48.44
CA ALA A 521 3.14 5.37 47.01
C ALA A 521 2.01 4.38 46.68
N ARG A 522 1.45 4.49 45.48
CA ARG A 522 0.46 3.56 44.92
C ARG A 522 0.71 3.29 43.44
N LEU A 523 0.21 2.16 42.95
CA LEU A 523 -0.03 1.96 41.52
C LEU A 523 -1.53 2.16 41.26
N VAL A 524 -1.88 2.98 40.27
CA VAL A 524 -3.26 3.20 39.79
C VAL A 524 -3.42 2.57 38.42
N LEU A 525 -4.44 1.73 38.22
CA LEU A 525 -4.66 1.01 36.96
C LEU A 525 -4.99 2.00 35.83
N LEU A 526 -4.23 1.96 34.73
CA LEU A 526 -4.51 2.73 33.51
C LEU A 526 -5.26 1.90 32.48
N SER A 527 -4.84 0.65 32.26
CA SER A 527 -5.38 -0.20 31.20
C SER A 527 -5.13 -1.68 31.49
N ALA A 528 -6.04 -2.53 31.02
CA ALA A 528 -5.91 -3.97 31.00
C ALA A 528 -6.67 -4.54 29.78
N SER A 529 -6.30 -5.73 29.33
CA SER A 529 -6.90 -6.35 28.14
C SER A 529 -8.41 -6.60 28.29
N LYS A 530 -9.17 -6.32 27.21
CA LYS A 530 -10.63 -6.53 27.15
C LYS A 530 -10.98 -7.98 27.50
N GLY A 531 -11.86 -8.16 28.49
CA GLY A 531 -12.35 -9.47 28.94
C GLY A 531 -11.71 -10.02 30.23
N GLN A 532 -10.75 -9.33 30.86
CA GLN A 532 -10.20 -9.72 32.16
C GLN A 532 -10.63 -8.74 33.27
N THR A 533 -11.71 -9.09 33.98
CA THR A 533 -12.43 -8.19 34.90
C THR A 533 -12.27 -8.57 36.37
N ASN A 534 -11.05 -8.44 36.92
CA ASN A 534 -10.80 -8.22 38.36
C ASN A 534 -9.30 -7.97 38.63
N PHE A 535 -8.83 -6.77 38.30
CA PHE A 535 -7.52 -6.27 38.74
C PHE A 535 -7.71 -5.19 39.81
N PRO A 536 -6.81 -5.06 40.80
CA PRO A 536 -6.92 -3.97 41.78
C PRO A 536 -6.78 -2.63 41.06
N ALA A 537 -7.81 -1.77 41.16
CA ALA A 537 -7.78 -0.43 40.58
C ALA A 537 -6.68 0.43 41.22
N GLU A 538 -6.43 0.22 42.52
CA GLU A 538 -5.27 0.77 43.23
C GLU A 538 -4.52 -0.33 44.00
N ILE A 539 -3.19 -0.24 44.03
CA ILE A 539 -2.31 -1.11 44.79
C ILE A 539 -1.45 -0.24 45.71
N PRO A 540 -1.61 -0.30 47.04
CA PRO A 540 -0.75 0.44 47.97
C PRO A 540 0.66 -0.15 48.03
N LEU A 541 1.67 0.69 47.85
CA LEU A 541 3.08 0.37 47.99
C LEU A 541 3.56 0.85 49.36
N GLY A 542 3.72 -0.09 50.29
CA GLY A 542 4.12 0.17 51.67
C GLY A 542 5.63 0.12 51.90
N GLU A 543 6.00 -0.18 53.13
CA GLU A 543 7.39 -0.45 53.50
C GLU A 543 7.79 -1.89 53.11
N GLY A 544 9.03 -2.04 52.64
CA GLY A 544 9.58 -3.30 52.15
C GLY A 544 9.26 -3.59 50.68
N ASN A 545 9.09 -4.88 50.37
CA ASN A 545 8.96 -5.40 49.02
C ASN A 545 7.51 -5.76 48.68
N VAL A 546 7.06 -5.38 47.48
CA VAL A 546 5.78 -5.81 46.88
C VAL A 546 6.09 -6.63 45.64
N THR A 547 5.73 -7.92 45.65
CA THR A 547 5.92 -8.84 44.52
C THR A 547 4.63 -9.02 43.73
N PHE A 548 4.78 -9.14 42.41
CA PHE A 548 3.71 -9.25 41.42
C PHE A 548 3.89 -10.54 40.62
N GLY A 549 2.80 -11.22 40.28
CA GLY A 549 2.83 -12.49 39.56
C GLY A 549 1.48 -13.20 39.53
N SER A 550 1.42 -14.41 38.98
CA SER A 550 0.17 -15.20 38.87
C SER A 550 -0.02 -16.26 39.97
N ASP A 551 0.97 -16.49 40.84
CA ASP A 551 0.90 -17.49 41.93
C ASP A 551 0.83 -16.81 43.31
N ALA A 552 -0.28 -16.99 44.01
CA ALA A 552 -0.53 -16.46 45.36
C ALA A 552 0.45 -16.97 46.44
N LYS A 553 1.26 -18.00 46.14
CA LYS A 553 2.34 -18.48 47.03
C LYS A 553 3.68 -17.76 46.81
N LYS A 554 3.80 -16.94 45.76
CA LYS A 554 5.04 -16.26 45.34
C LYS A 554 4.89 -14.75 45.21
N ALA A 555 3.73 -14.30 44.75
CA ALA A 555 3.39 -12.89 44.58
C ALA A 555 2.45 -12.39 45.67
N ARG A 556 2.70 -11.18 46.20
CA ARG A 556 1.81 -10.47 47.12
C ARG A 556 0.59 -9.89 46.39
N VAL A 557 0.78 -9.48 45.13
CA VAL A 557 -0.27 -9.03 44.22
C VAL A 557 -0.43 -10.07 43.12
N VAL A 558 -1.62 -10.66 43.04
CA VAL A 558 -1.91 -11.77 42.14
C VAL A 558 -2.67 -11.28 40.92
N PHE A 559 -2.06 -11.40 39.74
CA PHE A 559 -2.69 -11.14 38.45
C PHE A 559 -3.00 -12.47 37.77
N ALA A 560 -4.27 -12.88 37.81
CA ALA A 560 -4.73 -14.18 37.29
C ALA A 560 -4.81 -14.21 35.74
N THR A 561 -3.67 -14.07 35.06
CA THR A 561 -3.57 -14.06 33.59
C THR A 561 -2.47 -15.02 33.12
N PRO A 562 -2.60 -15.65 31.93
CA PRO A 562 -1.56 -16.50 31.36
C PRO A 562 -0.31 -15.72 30.88
N MET A 563 -0.42 -14.40 30.72
CA MET A 563 0.67 -13.53 30.25
C MET A 563 1.62 -13.07 31.37
N ILE A 564 1.37 -13.49 32.63
CA ILE A 564 2.13 -13.06 33.81
C ILE A 564 2.70 -14.28 34.53
N SER A 565 4.01 -14.25 34.77
CA SER A 565 4.76 -15.35 35.38
C SER A 565 4.42 -15.54 36.88
N PRO A 566 4.57 -16.75 37.46
CA PRO A 566 4.20 -17.04 38.85
C PRO A 566 4.80 -16.07 39.89
N LEU A 567 6.06 -15.71 39.66
CA LEU A 567 6.68 -14.45 40.10
C LEU A 567 7.10 -13.75 38.80
N HIS A 568 6.78 -12.47 38.65
CA HIS A 568 6.98 -11.69 37.43
C HIS A 568 7.81 -10.43 37.70
N ALA A 569 7.44 -9.66 38.71
CA ALA A 569 8.14 -8.43 39.07
C ALA A 569 8.15 -8.17 40.58
N ARG A 570 9.00 -7.24 41.01
CA ARG A 570 9.03 -6.72 42.39
C ARG A 570 9.29 -5.22 42.40
N ILE A 571 8.52 -4.47 43.18
CA ILE A 571 8.85 -3.10 43.58
C ILE A 571 9.41 -3.16 45.01
N SER A 572 10.54 -2.50 45.23
CA SER A 572 11.21 -2.38 46.53
C SER A 572 11.41 -0.90 46.86
N ARG A 573 11.02 -0.47 48.06
CA ARG A 573 11.39 0.87 48.59
C ARG A 573 12.79 0.77 49.22
N LEU A 574 13.71 1.62 48.78
CA LEU A 574 15.11 1.65 49.24
C LEU A 574 15.28 2.67 50.38
N ASP A 575 14.82 3.90 50.14
CA ASP A 575 14.87 5.04 51.06
C ASP A 575 13.50 5.75 51.10
N GLN A 576 13.35 6.80 51.91
CA GLN A 576 12.04 7.43 52.16
C GLN A 576 11.26 7.82 50.89
N ASP A 577 11.90 8.28 49.82
CA ASP A 577 11.24 8.60 48.54
C ASP A 577 11.80 7.84 47.32
N GLN A 578 12.54 6.73 47.53
CA GLN A 578 13.14 5.98 46.43
C GLN A 578 12.53 4.59 46.27
N PHE A 579 11.80 4.40 45.17
CA PHE A 579 11.24 3.12 44.76
C PHE A 579 11.99 2.58 43.55
N LYS A 580 12.22 1.27 43.52
CA LYS A 580 12.92 0.58 42.43
C LYS A 580 12.15 -0.66 42.01
N LEU A 581 11.85 -0.75 40.72
CA LEU A 581 11.18 -1.84 40.05
C LEU A 581 12.21 -2.84 39.50
N PHE A 582 11.94 -4.13 39.64
CA PHE A 582 12.78 -5.22 39.17
C PHE A 582 11.91 -6.22 38.40
N ASP A 583 12.39 -6.69 37.25
CA ASP A 583 11.89 -7.91 36.64
C ASP A 583 12.52 -9.12 37.36
N GLU A 584 11.72 -10.15 37.67
CA GLU A 584 12.18 -11.34 38.41
C GLU A 584 12.43 -12.54 37.46
N GLY A 585 12.83 -12.28 36.22
CA GLY A 585 13.03 -13.29 35.17
C GLY A 585 11.73 -13.69 34.48
N SER A 586 10.89 -12.72 34.13
CA SER A 586 9.57 -12.99 33.58
C SER A 586 9.57 -13.33 32.09
N GLY A 587 8.63 -14.17 31.67
CA GLY A 587 8.54 -14.66 30.28
C GLY A 587 8.00 -13.64 29.26
N SER A 588 7.43 -12.53 29.74
CA SER A 588 6.81 -11.47 28.93
C SER A 588 7.48 -10.08 29.12
N GLY A 589 8.41 -9.99 30.06
CA GLY A 589 9.10 -8.75 30.44
C GLY A 589 8.25 -7.81 31.30
N THR A 590 8.90 -7.19 32.27
CA THR A 590 8.41 -6.01 32.98
C THR A 590 8.90 -4.76 32.26
N TRP A 591 8.03 -3.77 32.06
CA TRP A 591 8.38 -2.54 31.32
C TRP A 591 8.08 -1.28 32.15
N LEU A 592 8.86 -0.23 31.92
CA LEU A 592 8.78 1.08 32.56
C LEU A 592 8.88 2.17 31.48
N ASN A 593 7.83 2.98 31.29
CA ASN A 593 7.76 4.00 30.24
C ASN A 593 8.19 3.45 28.85
N TYR A 594 7.69 2.26 28.48
CA TYR A 594 8.03 1.51 27.27
C TYR A 594 9.49 0.99 27.16
N ALA A 595 10.34 1.20 28.17
CA ALA A 595 11.67 0.59 28.26
C ALA A 595 11.64 -0.72 29.07
N PRO A 596 12.37 -1.79 28.67
CA PRO A 596 12.38 -3.06 29.39
C PRO A 596 13.21 -2.95 30.69
N VAL A 597 12.66 -3.48 31.79
CA VAL A 597 13.32 -3.49 33.10
C VAL A 597 14.13 -4.77 33.28
N SER A 598 15.38 -4.65 33.71
CA SER A 598 16.25 -5.81 33.98
C SER A 598 16.16 -6.29 35.43
N GLN A 599 16.77 -7.44 35.72
CA GLN A 599 16.96 -7.96 37.07
C GLN A 599 17.84 -7.06 37.98
N TYR A 600 18.60 -6.11 37.39
CA TYR A 600 19.30 -5.07 38.16
C TYR A 600 18.39 -3.92 38.58
N GLY A 601 17.20 -3.82 37.98
CA GLY A 601 16.09 -2.93 38.31
C GLY A 601 16.24 -1.47 37.86
N ALA A 602 15.10 -0.81 37.65
CA ALA A 602 14.96 0.59 37.25
C ALA A 602 14.30 1.42 38.36
N ARG A 603 14.73 2.68 38.51
CA ARG A 603 14.15 3.65 39.46
C ARG A 603 12.77 4.10 38.98
N LEU A 604 11.82 4.25 39.90
CA LEU A 604 10.49 4.81 39.61
C LEU A 604 10.40 6.28 40.05
N GLU A 605 9.83 7.15 39.21
CA GLU A 605 9.49 8.54 39.50
C GLU A 605 7.99 8.80 39.32
N HIS A 606 7.45 9.82 40.00
CA HIS A 606 6.00 10.07 40.00
C HIS A 606 5.46 10.37 38.58
N GLY A 607 4.48 9.57 38.16
CA GLY A 607 3.85 9.66 36.84
C GLY A 607 4.23 8.50 35.91
N ASP A 608 5.27 7.74 36.24
CA ASP A 608 5.75 6.60 35.45
C ASP A 608 4.68 5.55 35.17
N GLN A 609 4.71 4.98 33.96
CA GLN A 609 3.90 3.83 33.57
C GLN A 609 4.68 2.52 33.76
N VAL A 610 4.17 1.66 34.61
CA VAL A 610 4.67 0.30 34.88
C VAL A 610 3.76 -0.71 34.20
N GLN A 611 4.32 -1.57 33.34
CA GLN A 611 3.57 -2.57 32.60
C GLN A 611 4.01 -3.99 32.96
N PHE A 612 3.01 -4.84 33.24
CA PHE A 612 3.15 -6.26 33.55
C PHE A 612 2.39 -7.07 32.49
N GLY A 613 3.10 -7.57 31.47
CA GLY A 613 2.47 -8.20 30.31
C GLY A 613 1.49 -7.25 29.60
N ALA A 614 0.19 -7.49 29.74
CA ALA A 614 -0.90 -6.70 29.14
C ALA A 614 -1.66 -5.79 30.13
N ILE A 615 -1.10 -5.57 31.33
CA ILE A 615 -1.69 -4.69 32.37
C ILE A 615 -0.76 -3.48 32.57
N ILE A 616 -1.30 -2.27 32.52
CA ILE A 616 -0.55 -1.01 32.66
C ILE A 616 -1.05 -0.25 33.89
N TYR A 617 -0.13 0.13 34.76
CA TYR A 617 -0.33 0.91 35.98
C TYR A 617 0.47 2.23 35.94
N ARG A 618 -0.08 3.31 36.49
CA ARG A 618 0.66 4.55 36.77
C ARG A 618 1.16 4.56 38.22
N PHE A 619 2.41 4.92 38.43
CA PHE A 619 3.03 5.02 39.75
C PHE A 619 2.88 6.44 40.32
N GLU A 620 2.31 6.54 41.52
CA GLU A 620 1.98 7.79 42.19
C GLU A 620 2.56 7.84 43.61
N ILE A 621 3.33 8.89 43.93
CA ILE A 621 3.91 9.11 45.25
C ILE A 621 2.98 10.03 46.05
N TYR A 622 2.86 9.81 47.36
CA TYR A 622 2.06 10.66 48.22
C TYR A 622 2.67 12.07 48.33
N GLN A 623 1.84 13.11 48.13
CA GLN A 623 2.23 14.54 48.16
C GLN A 623 3.28 15.00 47.12
N SER A 624 3.61 14.20 46.11
CA SER A 624 4.48 14.66 45.01
C SER A 624 3.79 15.67 44.09
N ASN A 625 4.53 16.68 43.65
CA ASN A 625 4.03 17.75 42.79
C ASN A 625 4.47 17.50 41.32
N PRO A 626 3.56 17.45 40.32
CA PRO A 626 3.90 17.05 38.96
C PRO A 626 4.87 18.03 38.28
N ARG A 627 5.93 17.50 37.66
CA ARG A 627 6.85 18.29 36.82
C ARG A 627 6.14 18.76 35.56
N LYS A 628 6.28 20.05 35.22
CA LYS A 628 5.93 20.54 33.89
C LYS A 628 6.89 19.93 32.87
N LEU A 629 6.34 19.34 31.81
CA LEU A 629 7.09 18.92 30.64
C LEU A 629 7.84 20.12 30.04
N LYS A 630 9.15 19.98 29.87
CA LYS A 630 9.96 20.80 28.98
C LYS A 630 10.15 20.01 27.69
N VAL A 631 9.53 20.47 26.60
CA VAL A 631 9.90 20.07 25.26
C VAL A 631 10.91 21.10 24.76
N GLU A 632 12.14 20.67 24.55
CA GLU A 632 13.17 21.50 23.90
C GLU A 632 13.30 21.01 22.46
N PRO A 633 13.28 21.92 21.45
CA PRO A 633 13.27 21.52 20.06
C PRO A 633 14.59 20.86 19.67
N PHE A 634 14.49 19.71 18.98
CA PHE A 634 15.64 19.01 18.43
C PHE A 634 16.39 19.92 17.45
N LYS A 635 17.72 19.96 17.58
CA LYS A 635 18.61 20.55 16.58
C LYS A 635 19.41 19.42 15.96
N GLU A 636 19.36 19.33 14.65
CA GLU A 636 20.36 18.62 13.87
C GLU A 636 21.66 19.44 13.89
N GLU A 637 22.81 18.76 13.99
CA GLU A 637 24.13 19.35 13.85
C GLU A 637 24.60 19.13 12.39
N GLU A 638 25.21 20.15 11.78
CA GLU A 638 25.78 20.12 10.42
C GLU A 638 27.16 19.44 10.36
#